data_AF-A0A1G6IM50-F1
#
_entry.id   AF-A0A1G6IM50-F1
#
_cell.length_a   1.000
_cell.length_b   1.000
_cell.length_c   1.000
_cell.angle_alpha   90.00
_cell.angle_beta   90.00
_cell.angle_gamma   90.00
#
_symmetry.space_group_name_H-M   'P 1'
#
loop_
_entity.id
_entity.type
_entity.pdbx_description
1 polymer ?
#
loop_
_entity_poly.entity_id
_entity_poly.type
_entity_poly.pdbx_seq_one_letter_code
_entity_poly.pdbx_strand_id
1 'polypeptide(L)'
;MDLQIPLNKLKFGHEDGEGINARIAGRDARIAELAANLHAQGQIENLIVKDAGDGFYSVANGNRRLAAFRMIWGKDSEQLVNCTLHNVDGAKAFEFSLVTAITAEQLHPVDQYEAFAKLEARGKTNDEIAQQYGMGEKQVKQALALGRLSPVIRDAWRAGEIKAEVAQAFTLAADHKSQDRLYKKLSKENDLDRHHIRAELGVKGHEDVGSLVNFVGIEAYRLRGGAVTEDLFKEQHIVSDDVLLKAMVGERLAKECDRLVVEQGWQWAAVEEDLPKSWRSWPTTRVDVSKFFTEQEAAEAKRLHKLEEDLENEPGYDWDAIQRVSSELGRLEAAVLPRAFTDKQKAKLGCMVAVDDDGGLEIQYGISRPPATTKSEAAARPPTAGESPEIKASSKSGKPAEPDLSQALIQRLSTQLTSAAHTALNQDQDLAISVLLAGLASSAPDGIRVNVTGMGAGKLDLLGARKFADALELARALKPAERIGLLVLVAGAALDFQRYSSNDDNLLKGNPGLICEAIKPDAMNAALRGAFDAKDYFNSVPKALCLAAIKEAIGADIARQQEKKKGPEIAAFALANVPSTGWLPPQLRIKGYDGPPAKPKAAAAAKPQITAAAVRKAKAERETKRAANAQKRVAKAAAKRAPKKKR
;
A
#
# COMPACT_ATOMS: atom_id res chain seq x y z
N MET A 1 47.55 -30.25 -37.18
CA MET A 1 48.43 -31.23 -36.51
C MET A 1 48.07 -31.26 -35.04
N ASP A 2 47.81 -32.43 -34.45
CA ASP A 2 47.51 -32.50 -33.02
C ASP A 2 48.79 -32.48 -32.19
N LEU A 3 48.76 -31.73 -31.11
CA LEU A 3 49.88 -31.41 -30.23
C LEU A 3 49.42 -31.37 -28.78
N GLN A 4 50.34 -31.58 -27.85
CA GLN A 4 50.15 -31.28 -26.43
C GLN A 4 51.00 -30.08 -26.05
N ILE A 5 50.35 -29.01 -25.60
CA ILE A 5 51.00 -27.72 -25.34
C ILE A 5 50.85 -27.40 -23.85
N PRO A 6 51.94 -27.04 -23.13
CA PRO A 6 51.85 -26.58 -21.75
C PRO A 6 50.93 -25.36 -21.63
N LEU A 7 50.07 -25.32 -20.61
CA LEU A 7 49.07 -24.26 -20.43
C LEU A 7 49.68 -22.85 -20.42
N ASN A 8 50.84 -22.68 -19.79
CA ASN A 8 51.58 -21.42 -19.75
C ASN A 8 52.15 -20.95 -21.11
N LYS A 9 52.08 -21.78 -22.16
CA LYS A 9 52.44 -21.43 -23.54
C LYS A 9 51.23 -21.05 -24.41
N LEU A 10 50.02 -21.13 -23.86
CA LEU A 10 48.78 -20.77 -24.56
C LEU A 10 48.37 -19.33 -24.22
N LYS A 11 48.11 -18.53 -25.25
CA LYS A 11 47.58 -17.16 -25.17
C LYS A 11 46.13 -17.11 -25.62
N PHE A 12 45.35 -16.18 -25.07
CA PHE A 12 44.00 -15.99 -25.58
C PHE A 12 44.05 -15.39 -26.98
N GLY A 13 43.17 -15.85 -27.87
CA GLY A 13 43.13 -15.36 -29.25
C GLY A 13 42.81 -13.86 -29.36
N HIS A 14 42.14 -13.28 -28.37
CA HIS A 14 41.86 -11.84 -28.34
C HIS A 14 43.06 -10.98 -27.90
N GLU A 15 44.17 -11.59 -27.47
CA GLU A 15 45.41 -10.90 -27.08
C GLU A 15 46.46 -10.87 -28.21
N ASP A 16 46.16 -11.51 -29.36
CA ASP A 16 47.11 -11.69 -30.47
C ASP A 16 46.83 -10.69 -31.61
N GLY A 17 47.69 -9.69 -31.76
CA GLY A 17 47.58 -8.67 -32.79
C GLY A 17 46.24 -7.91 -32.73
N GLU A 18 45.49 -7.92 -33.84
CA GLU A 18 44.14 -7.34 -33.92
C GLU A 18 43.04 -8.20 -33.26
N GLY A 19 43.37 -9.41 -32.79
CA GLY A 19 42.47 -10.35 -32.13
C GLY A 19 41.85 -11.37 -33.09
N ILE A 20 42.18 -12.65 -32.90
CA ILE A 20 41.71 -13.78 -33.73
C ILE A 20 40.47 -14.51 -33.17
N ASN A 21 39.92 -14.06 -32.05
CA ASN A 21 38.72 -14.63 -31.44
C ASN A 21 37.48 -13.82 -31.85
N ALA A 22 36.57 -14.42 -32.61
CA ALA A 22 35.35 -13.75 -33.08
C ALA A 22 34.33 -13.46 -31.96
N ARG A 23 34.40 -14.18 -30.82
CA ARG A 23 33.46 -14.00 -29.70
C ARG A 23 33.93 -12.88 -28.77
N ILE A 24 33.22 -11.76 -28.81
CA ILE A 24 33.42 -10.62 -27.90
C ILE A 24 32.47 -10.70 -26.70
N ALA A 25 31.15 -10.75 -26.95
CA ALA A 25 30.14 -10.82 -25.92
C ALA A 25 30.04 -12.24 -25.30
N GLY A 26 29.91 -12.29 -23.97
CA GLY A 26 29.75 -13.55 -23.22
C GLY A 26 30.98 -14.45 -23.22
N ARG A 27 32.17 -13.91 -23.52
CA ARG A 27 33.44 -14.67 -23.53
C ARG A 27 33.80 -15.24 -22.15
N ASP A 28 33.38 -14.57 -21.08
CA ASP A 28 33.64 -14.97 -19.69
C ASP A 28 32.42 -15.66 -19.04
N ALA A 29 31.34 -15.89 -19.79
CA ALA A 29 30.13 -16.50 -19.27
C ALA A 29 30.33 -18.01 -19.02
N ARG A 30 29.79 -18.50 -17.89
CA ARG A 30 29.72 -19.93 -17.53
C ARG A 30 31.09 -20.65 -17.57
N ILE A 31 32.19 -19.95 -17.29
CA ILE A 31 33.54 -20.55 -17.25
C ILE A 31 33.65 -21.54 -16.09
N ALA A 32 33.03 -21.24 -14.94
CA ALA A 32 33.00 -22.15 -13.80
C ALA A 32 32.31 -23.49 -14.12
N GLU A 33 31.16 -23.45 -14.82
CA GLU A 33 30.46 -24.66 -15.29
C GLU A 33 31.34 -25.48 -16.25
N LEU A 34 32.03 -24.80 -17.18
CA LEU A 34 32.95 -25.45 -18.11
C LEU A 34 34.18 -26.04 -17.41
N ALA A 35 34.69 -25.37 -16.37
CA ALA A 35 35.79 -25.86 -15.55
C ALA A 35 35.38 -27.12 -14.76
N ALA A 36 34.18 -27.13 -14.16
CA ALA A 36 33.63 -28.31 -13.50
C ALA A 36 33.52 -29.49 -14.46
N ASN A 37 33.01 -29.25 -15.68
CA ASN A 37 32.89 -30.29 -16.71
C ASN A 37 34.25 -30.85 -17.14
N LEU A 38 35.23 -29.98 -17.42
CA LEU A 38 36.59 -30.39 -17.80
C LEU A 38 37.29 -31.16 -16.67
N HIS A 39 37.08 -30.77 -15.41
CA HIS A 39 37.61 -31.49 -14.26
C HIS A 39 36.96 -32.87 -14.12
N ALA A 40 35.66 -33.01 -14.41
CA ALA A 40 34.93 -34.26 -14.26
C ALA A 40 35.13 -35.25 -15.41
N GLN A 41 35.25 -34.77 -16.65
CA GLN A 41 35.26 -35.61 -17.86
C GLN A 41 36.59 -35.54 -18.64
N GLY A 42 37.50 -34.65 -18.25
CA GLY A 42 38.69 -34.34 -19.03
C GLY A 42 38.38 -33.52 -20.28
N GLN A 43 39.39 -33.35 -21.12
CA GLN A 43 39.28 -32.60 -22.36
C GLN A 43 38.67 -33.46 -23.48
N ILE A 44 37.42 -33.20 -23.84
CA ILE A 44 36.72 -33.89 -24.95
C ILE A 44 37.12 -33.32 -26.32
N GLU A 45 37.25 -31.99 -26.42
CA GLU A 45 37.62 -31.31 -27.66
C GLU A 45 38.98 -30.60 -27.53
N ASN A 46 39.82 -30.73 -28.56
CA ASN A 46 41.09 -30.01 -28.66
C ASN A 46 40.89 -28.50 -28.80
N LEU A 47 41.79 -27.70 -28.25
CA LEU A 47 41.87 -26.27 -28.58
C LEU A 47 42.39 -26.11 -30.01
N ILE A 48 41.83 -25.20 -30.80
CA ILE A 48 42.41 -24.89 -32.12
C ILE A 48 43.34 -23.69 -31.93
N VAL A 49 44.60 -23.87 -32.31
CA VAL A 49 45.66 -22.89 -32.08
C VAL A 49 46.39 -22.53 -33.36
N LYS A 50 46.98 -21.34 -33.39
CA LYS A 50 48.01 -20.95 -34.36
C LYS A 50 49.32 -20.64 -33.65
N ASP A 51 50.42 -20.72 -34.39
CA ASP A 51 51.72 -20.24 -33.90
C ASP A 51 51.65 -18.71 -33.67
N ALA A 52 52.17 -18.26 -32.53
CA ALA A 52 52.25 -16.87 -32.12
C ALA A 52 53.70 -16.38 -31.97
N GLY A 53 54.69 -17.19 -32.36
CA GLY A 53 56.11 -16.91 -32.19
C GLY A 53 56.61 -17.20 -30.77
N ASP A 54 57.94 -17.26 -30.63
CA ASP A 54 58.65 -17.46 -29.35
C ASP A 54 58.20 -18.70 -28.54
N GLY A 55 57.70 -19.72 -29.23
CA GLY A 55 57.18 -20.95 -28.63
C GLY A 55 55.81 -20.81 -27.96
N PHE A 56 55.09 -19.70 -28.21
CA PHE A 56 53.73 -19.48 -27.75
C PHE A 56 52.71 -19.75 -28.86
N TYR A 57 51.49 -20.09 -28.44
CA TYR A 57 50.40 -20.38 -29.36
C TYR A 57 49.15 -19.60 -28.97
N SER A 58 48.48 -19.01 -29.95
CA SER A 58 47.24 -18.25 -29.75
C SER A 58 46.04 -19.13 -30.04
N VAL A 59 45.06 -19.15 -29.12
CA VAL A 59 43.85 -19.96 -29.25
C VAL A 59 42.84 -19.29 -30.20
N ALA A 60 42.66 -19.84 -31.39
CA ALA A 60 41.65 -19.40 -32.36
C ALA A 60 40.23 -19.89 -31.99
N ASN A 61 40.12 -21.14 -31.51
CA ASN A 61 38.87 -21.73 -31.01
C ASN A 61 39.10 -22.48 -29.69
N GLY A 62 38.14 -22.36 -28.77
CA GLY A 62 38.26 -22.92 -27.42
C GLY A 62 38.76 -21.92 -26.37
N ASN A 63 38.69 -20.60 -26.62
CA ASN A 63 39.11 -19.57 -25.65
C ASN A 63 38.42 -19.72 -24.27
N ARG A 64 37.15 -20.14 -24.22
CA ARG A 64 36.44 -20.44 -22.97
C ARG A 64 37.03 -21.66 -22.25
N ARG A 65 37.42 -22.71 -23.00
CA ARG A 65 38.12 -23.88 -22.45
C ARG A 65 39.50 -23.51 -21.91
N LEU A 66 40.24 -22.62 -22.59
CA LEU A 66 41.49 -22.06 -22.08
C LEU A 66 41.28 -21.33 -20.74
N ALA A 67 40.25 -20.47 -20.64
CA ALA A 67 39.92 -19.80 -19.39
C ALA A 67 39.57 -20.80 -18.27
N ALA A 68 38.82 -21.85 -18.58
CA ALA A 68 38.49 -22.92 -17.64
C ALA A 68 39.75 -23.70 -17.18
N PHE A 69 40.67 -24.05 -18.08
CA PHE A 69 41.95 -24.68 -17.70
C PHE A 69 42.78 -23.78 -16.79
N ARG A 70 42.85 -22.48 -17.07
CA ARG A 70 43.52 -21.50 -16.18
C ARG A 70 42.84 -21.37 -14.83
N MET A 71 41.52 -21.55 -14.75
CA MET A 71 40.79 -21.58 -13.48
C MET A 71 41.10 -22.84 -12.66
N ILE A 72 41.23 -24.01 -13.32
CA ILE A 72 41.50 -25.30 -12.65
C ILE A 72 42.96 -25.37 -12.17
N TRP A 73 43.93 -25.03 -13.04
CA TRP A 73 45.35 -25.29 -12.79
C TRP A 73 46.21 -24.05 -12.55
N GLY A 74 45.65 -22.85 -12.75
CA GLY A 74 46.41 -21.60 -12.70
C GLY A 74 47.08 -21.26 -14.04
N LYS A 75 47.22 -19.97 -14.33
CA LYS A 75 47.72 -19.46 -15.62
C LYS A 75 49.16 -19.89 -15.95
N ASP A 76 50.00 -20.07 -14.92
CA ASP A 76 51.42 -20.35 -15.06
C ASP A 76 51.74 -21.86 -15.05
N SER A 77 50.70 -22.71 -15.04
CA SER A 77 50.84 -24.16 -15.01
C SER A 77 51.47 -24.73 -16.28
N GLU A 78 52.25 -25.80 -16.13
CA GLU A 78 52.84 -26.57 -17.22
C GLU A 78 51.97 -27.76 -17.65
N GLN A 79 50.76 -27.90 -17.09
CA GLN A 79 49.83 -28.95 -17.45
C GLN A 79 49.60 -28.98 -18.97
N LEU A 80 49.75 -30.15 -19.57
CA LEU A 80 49.62 -30.34 -21.01
C LEU A 80 48.13 -30.29 -21.43
N VAL A 81 47.83 -29.47 -22.43
CA VAL A 81 46.51 -29.31 -23.03
C VAL A 81 46.53 -29.82 -24.47
N ASN A 82 45.55 -30.63 -24.85
CA ASN A 82 45.44 -31.14 -26.22
C ASN A 82 45.00 -30.02 -27.17
N CYS A 83 45.78 -29.81 -28.23
CA CYS A 83 45.59 -28.73 -29.19
C CYS A 83 45.70 -29.26 -30.62
N THR A 84 45.02 -28.61 -31.56
CA THR A 84 45.16 -28.84 -32.99
C THR A 84 45.73 -27.56 -33.60
N LEU A 85 46.97 -27.65 -34.09
CA LEU A 85 47.66 -26.55 -34.77
C LEU A 85 47.14 -26.37 -36.19
N HIS A 86 46.65 -25.16 -36.48
CA HIS A 86 46.37 -24.66 -37.81
C HIS A 86 47.48 -23.70 -38.24
N ASN A 87 48.21 -24.06 -39.29
CA ASN A 87 49.26 -23.22 -39.84
C ASN A 87 48.67 -22.20 -40.81
N VAL A 88 48.04 -21.16 -40.27
CA VAL A 88 47.34 -20.11 -41.02
C VAL A 88 47.65 -18.74 -40.42
N ASP A 89 47.44 -17.68 -41.20
CA ASP A 89 47.60 -16.30 -40.74
C ASP A 89 46.46 -15.86 -39.79
N GLY A 90 46.59 -14.66 -39.23
CA GLY A 90 45.60 -14.10 -38.29
C GLY A 90 44.21 -13.95 -38.90
N ALA A 91 44.11 -13.51 -40.16
CA ALA A 91 42.84 -13.31 -40.86
C ALA A 91 42.08 -14.63 -41.01
N LYS A 92 42.78 -15.69 -41.45
CA LYS A 92 42.17 -17.01 -41.63
C LYS A 92 41.84 -17.69 -40.29
N ALA A 93 42.66 -17.48 -39.26
CA ALA A 93 42.36 -17.93 -37.91
C ALA A 93 41.08 -17.29 -37.35
N PHE A 94 40.88 -15.98 -37.60
CA PHE A 94 39.65 -15.28 -37.25
C PHE A 94 38.44 -15.83 -38.00
N GLU A 95 38.55 -16.07 -39.32
CA GLU A 95 37.46 -16.69 -40.11
C GLU A 95 37.04 -18.06 -39.54
N PHE A 96 37.99 -18.90 -39.14
CA PHE A 96 37.69 -20.19 -38.50
C PHE A 96 36.99 -20.03 -37.15
N SER A 97 37.43 -19.07 -36.34
CA SER A 97 36.77 -18.71 -35.08
C SER A 97 35.33 -18.28 -35.31
N LEU A 98 35.10 -17.43 -36.33
CA LEU A 98 33.79 -16.91 -36.69
C LEU A 98 32.86 -18.02 -37.20
N VAL A 99 33.31 -18.84 -38.14
CA VAL A 99 32.50 -19.95 -38.68
C VAL A 99 32.10 -20.92 -37.57
N THR A 100 33.01 -21.27 -36.68
CA THR A 100 32.69 -22.15 -35.55
C THR A 100 31.67 -21.51 -34.61
N ALA A 101 31.80 -20.20 -34.33
CA ALA A 101 30.87 -19.49 -33.46
C ALA A 101 29.46 -19.37 -34.07
N ILE A 102 29.35 -19.17 -35.39
CA ILE A 102 28.07 -19.04 -36.10
C ILE A 102 27.38 -20.40 -36.27
N THR A 103 28.13 -21.47 -36.52
CA THR A 103 27.58 -22.81 -36.76
C THR A 103 27.31 -23.59 -35.48
N ALA A 104 27.78 -23.10 -34.33
CA ALA A 104 27.49 -23.68 -33.03
C ALA A 104 26.04 -23.40 -32.61
N GLU A 105 25.13 -24.30 -32.97
CA GLU A 105 23.76 -24.29 -32.46
C GLU A 105 23.70 -24.84 -31.04
N GLN A 106 23.08 -24.07 -30.13
CA GLN A 106 22.81 -24.57 -28.79
C GLN A 106 21.65 -25.56 -28.84
N LEU A 107 21.75 -26.61 -28.04
CA LEU A 107 20.68 -27.57 -27.85
C LEU A 107 19.41 -26.84 -27.39
N HIS A 108 18.25 -27.24 -27.92
CA HIS A 108 16.98 -26.68 -27.46
C HIS A 108 16.81 -26.98 -25.94
N PRO A 109 16.28 -26.05 -25.13
CA PRO A 109 16.15 -26.25 -23.68
C PRO A 109 15.43 -27.55 -23.31
N VAL A 110 14.35 -27.90 -24.03
CA VAL A 110 13.63 -29.17 -23.83
C VAL A 110 14.57 -30.37 -23.98
N ASP A 111 15.37 -30.41 -25.03
CA ASP A 111 16.27 -31.55 -25.30
C ASP A 111 17.37 -31.64 -24.25
N GLN A 112 17.83 -30.49 -23.74
CA GLN A 112 18.75 -30.44 -22.61
C GLN A 112 18.13 -31.04 -21.35
N TYR A 113 16.91 -30.64 -21.00
CA TYR A 113 16.22 -31.17 -19.82
C TYR A 113 15.90 -32.67 -19.96
N GLU A 114 15.48 -33.11 -21.15
CA GLU A 114 15.31 -34.53 -21.45
C GLU A 114 16.62 -35.32 -21.31
N ALA A 115 17.75 -34.74 -21.71
CA ALA A 115 19.05 -35.37 -21.55
C ALA A 115 19.39 -35.58 -20.07
N PHE A 116 19.13 -34.60 -19.20
CA PHE A 116 19.31 -34.76 -17.75
C PHE A 116 18.41 -35.86 -17.18
N ALA A 117 17.13 -35.88 -17.55
CA ALA A 117 16.21 -36.95 -17.13
C ALA A 117 16.66 -38.34 -17.62
N LYS A 118 17.24 -38.43 -18.83
CA LYS A 118 17.83 -39.68 -19.36
C LYS A 118 19.09 -40.11 -18.60
N LEU A 119 19.93 -39.18 -18.16
CA LEU A 119 21.12 -39.49 -17.35
C LEU A 119 20.70 -40.08 -16.01
N GLU A 120 19.73 -39.47 -15.35
CA GLU A 120 19.19 -39.97 -14.09
C GLU A 120 18.53 -41.35 -14.26
N ALA A 121 17.74 -41.54 -15.32
CA ALA A 121 17.16 -42.85 -15.64
C ALA A 121 18.21 -43.94 -15.93
N ARG A 122 19.45 -43.55 -16.28
CA ARG A 122 20.61 -44.44 -16.45
C ARG A 122 21.41 -44.66 -15.15
N GLY A 123 20.93 -44.14 -14.02
CA GLY A 123 21.50 -44.37 -12.70
C GLY A 123 22.42 -43.26 -12.18
N LYS A 124 22.52 -42.11 -12.88
CA LYS A 124 23.24 -40.94 -12.33
C LYS A 124 22.43 -40.29 -11.22
N THR A 125 23.10 -39.96 -10.12
CA THR A 125 22.49 -39.23 -9.00
C THR A 125 22.41 -37.73 -9.30
N ASN A 126 21.53 -37.01 -8.59
CA ASN A 126 21.40 -35.56 -8.74
C ASN A 126 22.70 -34.82 -8.41
N ASP A 127 23.44 -35.30 -7.41
CA ASP A 127 24.72 -34.73 -7.00
C ASP A 127 25.80 -34.93 -8.07
N GLU A 128 25.84 -36.10 -8.70
CA GLU A 128 26.74 -36.34 -9.83
C GLU A 128 26.40 -35.45 -11.02
N ILE A 129 25.10 -35.24 -11.31
CA ILE A 129 24.67 -34.33 -12.37
C ILE A 129 25.06 -32.88 -12.01
N ALA A 130 24.82 -32.45 -10.77
CA ALA A 130 25.20 -31.13 -10.28
C ALA A 130 26.70 -30.87 -10.45
N GLN A 131 27.53 -31.82 -9.99
CA GLN A 131 28.98 -31.72 -10.07
C GLN A 131 29.48 -31.75 -11.52
N GLN A 132 28.95 -32.65 -12.36
CA GLN A 132 29.41 -32.83 -13.73
C GLN A 132 29.08 -31.63 -14.65
N TYR A 133 27.99 -30.91 -14.34
CA TYR A 133 27.51 -29.79 -15.17
C TYR A 133 27.60 -28.43 -14.47
N GLY A 134 28.19 -28.37 -13.27
CA GLY A 134 28.37 -27.12 -12.51
C GLY A 134 27.07 -26.47 -12.08
N MET A 135 26.03 -27.27 -11.80
CA MET A 135 24.70 -26.80 -11.45
C MET A 135 24.48 -26.86 -9.94
N GLY A 136 23.67 -25.93 -9.39
CA GLY A 136 23.19 -26.06 -8.02
C GLY A 136 22.15 -27.17 -7.87
N GLU A 137 21.99 -27.75 -6.68
CA GLU A 137 21.05 -28.85 -6.42
C GLU A 137 19.61 -28.49 -6.85
N LYS A 138 19.15 -27.26 -6.54
CA LYS A 138 17.84 -26.74 -6.98
C LYS A 138 17.71 -26.70 -8.51
N GLN A 139 18.77 -26.30 -9.22
CA GLN A 139 18.78 -26.23 -10.68
C GLN A 139 18.68 -27.63 -11.30
N VAL A 140 19.34 -28.64 -10.72
CA VAL A 140 19.21 -30.03 -11.16
C VAL A 140 17.78 -30.54 -10.96
N LYS A 141 17.19 -30.32 -9.78
CA LYS A 141 15.79 -30.70 -9.52
C LYS A 141 14.81 -30.07 -10.51
N GLN A 142 14.97 -28.77 -10.81
CA GLN A 142 14.18 -28.06 -11.82
C GLN A 142 14.36 -28.65 -13.22
N ALA A 143 15.61 -28.90 -13.63
CA ALA A 143 15.93 -29.47 -14.93
C ALA A 143 15.31 -30.87 -15.11
N LEU A 144 15.39 -31.72 -14.09
CA LEU A 144 14.76 -33.04 -14.09
C LEU A 144 13.24 -32.95 -14.15
N ALA A 145 12.61 -32.03 -13.40
CA ALA A 145 11.16 -31.83 -13.45
C ALA A 145 10.65 -31.46 -14.85
N LEU A 146 11.36 -30.55 -15.55
CA LEU A 146 11.04 -30.19 -16.93
C LEU A 146 11.32 -31.33 -17.91
N GLY A 147 12.42 -32.06 -17.72
CA GLY A 147 12.79 -33.20 -18.55
C GLY A 147 11.81 -34.36 -18.45
N ARG A 148 11.10 -34.47 -17.32
CA ARG A 148 10.09 -35.47 -17.04
C ARG A 148 8.67 -35.03 -17.36
N LEU A 149 8.44 -33.85 -17.92
CA LEU A 149 7.11 -33.50 -18.47
C LEU A 149 6.66 -34.53 -19.51
N SER A 150 5.35 -34.65 -19.72
CA SER A 150 4.82 -35.58 -20.72
C SER A 150 5.38 -35.25 -22.10
N PRO A 151 5.51 -36.26 -23.00
CA PRO A 151 5.93 -36.02 -24.38
C PRO A 151 5.10 -34.93 -25.06
N VAL A 152 3.79 -34.89 -24.83
CA VAL A 152 2.88 -33.89 -25.42
C VAL A 152 3.28 -32.47 -25.02
N ILE A 153 3.54 -32.21 -23.73
CA ILE A 153 3.94 -30.88 -23.25
C ILE A 153 5.31 -30.49 -23.82
N ARG A 154 6.26 -31.43 -23.83
CA ARG A 154 7.63 -31.19 -24.35
C ARG A 154 7.60 -30.92 -25.85
N ASP A 155 6.80 -31.65 -26.61
CA ASP A 155 6.61 -31.46 -28.06
C ASP A 155 5.99 -30.09 -28.36
N ALA A 156 4.93 -29.71 -27.62
CA ALA A 156 4.32 -28.38 -27.73
C ALA A 156 5.32 -27.25 -27.42
N TRP A 157 6.19 -27.45 -26.43
CA TRP A 157 7.24 -26.47 -26.12
C TRP A 157 8.30 -26.41 -27.22
N ARG A 158 8.76 -27.54 -27.78
CA ARG A 158 9.69 -27.55 -28.93
C ARG A 158 9.08 -26.87 -30.17
N ALA A 159 7.78 -27.04 -30.39
CA ALA A 159 7.06 -26.40 -31.49
C ALA A 159 6.81 -24.89 -31.27
N GLY A 160 7.11 -24.36 -30.06
CA GLY A 160 6.86 -22.97 -29.71
C GLY A 160 5.39 -22.65 -29.43
N GLU A 161 4.53 -23.66 -29.32
CA GLU A 161 3.10 -23.51 -28.99
C GLU A 161 2.90 -23.07 -27.53
N ILE A 162 3.82 -23.49 -26.65
CA ILE A 162 3.88 -23.04 -25.26
C ILE A 162 5.26 -22.49 -24.93
N LYS A 163 5.30 -21.51 -24.03
CA LYS A 163 6.54 -20.93 -23.52
C LYS A 163 7.04 -21.68 -22.27
N ALA A 164 8.28 -21.40 -21.87
CA ALA A 164 8.90 -22.02 -20.71
C ALA A 164 8.05 -21.87 -19.43
N GLU A 165 7.43 -20.71 -19.22
CA GLU A 165 6.62 -20.40 -18.05
C GLU A 165 5.37 -21.26 -17.94
N VAL A 166 4.84 -21.70 -19.09
CA VAL A 166 3.67 -22.58 -19.22
C VAL A 166 4.10 -24.02 -18.98
N ALA A 167 5.21 -24.45 -19.57
CA ALA A 167 5.80 -25.78 -19.32
C ALA A 167 6.14 -26.00 -17.83
N GLN A 168 6.71 -24.99 -17.16
CA GLN A 168 6.95 -25.00 -15.71
C GLN A 168 5.66 -25.22 -14.91
N ALA A 169 4.54 -24.61 -15.30
CA ALA A 169 3.28 -24.80 -14.58
C ALA A 169 2.78 -26.25 -14.64
N PHE A 170 3.02 -26.96 -15.74
CA PHE A 170 2.66 -28.37 -15.88
C PHE A 170 3.47 -29.30 -14.96
N THR A 171 4.62 -28.89 -14.43
CA THR A 171 5.37 -29.72 -13.47
C THR A 171 4.64 -29.86 -12.12
N LEU A 172 3.60 -29.05 -11.88
CA LEU A 172 2.75 -29.13 -10.69
C LEU A 172 1.69 -30.22 -10.80
N ALA A 173 1.43 -30.74 -12.00
CA ALA A 173 0.47 -31.82 -12.19
C ALA A 173 1.05 -33.17 -11.74
N ALA A 174 0.21 -34.00 -11.13
CA ALA A 174 0.65 -35.23 -10.46
C ALA A 174 1.28 -36.28 -11.40
N ASP A 175 0.80 -36.37 -12.65
CA ASP A 175 1.26 -37.35 -13.62
C ASP A 175 1.06 -36.88 -15.07
N HIS A 176 1.64 -37.62 -16.03
CA HIS A 176 1.49 -37.33 -17.46
C HIS A 176 0.04 -37.33 -17.93
N LYS A 177 -0.81 -38.21 -17.38
CA LYS A 177 -2.24 -38.26 -17.75
C LYS A 177 -2.97 -36.96 -17.39
N SER A 178 -2.64 -36.39 -16.23
CA SER A 178 -3.19 -35.13 -15.76
C SER A 178 -2.67 -33.96 -16.59
N GLN A 179 -1.37 -33.96 -16.94
CA GLN A 179 -0.76 -32.98 -17.85
C GLN A 179 -1.46 -33.00 -19.22
N ASP A 180 -1.58 -34.16 -19.85
CA ASP A 180 -2.17 -34.32 -21.18
C ASP A 180 -3.65 -33.94 -21.19
N ARG A 181 -4.41 -34.33 -20.16
CA ARG A 181 -5.82 -33.95 -19.99
C ARG A 181 -5.97 -32.44 -19.88
N LEU A 182 -5.13 -31.81 -19.06
CA LEU A 182 -5.18 -30.37 -18.81
C LEU A 182 -4.78 -29.57 -20.04
N TYR A 183 -3.69 -29.95 -20.70
CA TYR A 183 -3.26 -29.35 -21.97
C TYR A 183 -4.34 -29.45 -23.04
N LYS A 184 -4.96 -30.63 -23.21
CA LYS A 184 -6.06 -30.80 -24.17
C LYS A 184 -7.26 -29.92 -23.86
N LYS A 185 -7.62 -29.77 -22.58
CA LYS A 185 -8.73 -28.91 -22.14
C LYS A 185 -8.42 -27.44 -22.44
N LEU A 186 -7.32 -26.93 -21.91
CA LEU A 186 -6.97 -25.51 -22.01
C LEU A 186 -6.60 -25.07 -23.42
N SER A 187 -5.97 -25.95 -24.21
CA SER A 187 -5.72 -25.70 -25.64
C SER A 187 -7.04 -25.52 -26.42
N LYS A 188 -8.08 -26.31 -26.10
CA LYS A 188 -9.40 -26.18 -26.73
C LYS A 188 -10.13 -24.89 -26.34
N GLU A 189 -9.94 -24.44 -25.10
CA GLU A 189 -10.54 -23.22 -24.54
C GLU A 189 -9.75 -21.95 -24.93
N ASN A 190 -8.56 -22.11 -25.53
CA ASN A 190 -7.62 -21.03 -25.84
C ASN A 190 -7.12 -20.26 -24.59
N ASP A 191 -7.09 -20.96 -23.45
CA ASP A 191 -6.68 -20.46 -22.14
C ASP A 191 -5.36 -21.14 -21.70
N LEU A 192 -4.48 -21.42 -22.65
CA LEU A 192 -3.22 -22.14 -22.41
C LEU A 192 -2.13 -21.21 -21.87
N ASP A 193 -2.33 -20.76 -20.63
CA ASP A 193 -1.38 -19.94 -19.90
C ASP A 193 -1.13 -20.47 -18.47
N ARG A 194 -0.08 -19.92 -17.84
CA ARG A 194 0.35 -20.30 -16.49
C ARG A 194 -0.77 -20.14 -15.45
N HIS A 195 -1.61 -19.11 -15.55
CA HIS A 195 -2.64 -18.82 -14.56
C HIS A 195 -3.74 -19.87 -14.61
N HIS A 196 -4.25 -20.19 -15.80
CA HIS A 196 -5.32 -21.18 -15.97
C HIS A 196 -4.85 -22.61 -15.63
N ILE A 197 -3.61 -22.98 -15.99
CA ILE A 197 -3.02 -24.27 -15.57
C ILE A 197 -3.01 -24.38 -14.05
N ARG A 198 -2.55 -23.34 -13.34
CA ARG A 198 -2.51 -23.32 -11.88
C ARG A 198 -3.92 -23.39 -11.27
N ALA A 199 -4.86 -22.61 -11.80
CA ALA A 199 -6.25 -22.61 -11.34
C ALA A 199 -6.91 -23.99 -11.45
N GLU A 200 -6.71 -24.69 -12.58
CA GLU A 200 -7.24 -26.04 -12.82
C GLU A 200 -6.58 -27.11 -11.95
N LEU A 201 -5.32 -26.89 -11.56
CA LEU A 201 -4.61 -27.74 -10.59
C LEU A 201 -5.00 -27.43 -9.13
N GLY A 202 -5.98 -26.55 -8.90
CA GLY A 202 -6.40 -26.15 -7.55
C GLY A 202 -5.41 -25.21 -6.86
N VAL A 203 -4.38 -24.77 -7.58
CA VAL A 203 -3.40 -23.78 -7.12
C VAL A 203 -4.03 -22.41 -7.27
N LYS A 204 -4.95 -22.09 -6.36
CA LYS A 204 -5.50 -20.73 -6.26
C LYS A 204 -4.34 -19.81 -5.90
N GLY A 205 -3.99 -18.92 -6.82
CA GLY A 205 -2.97 -17.91 -6.60
C GLY A 205 -3.44 -16.93 -5.54
N HIS A 206 -3.14 -17.21 -4.28
CA HIS A 206 -3.14 -16.21 -3.23
C HIS A 206 -1.74 -16.22 -2.61
N GLU A 207 -1.11 -15.05 -2.57
CA GLU A 207 0.10 -14.80 -1.77
C GLU A 207 -0.12 -15.23 -0.30
N ASP A 208 -1.37 -15.17 0.17
CA ASP A 208 -1.83 -15.66 1.47
C ASP A 208 -1.51 -17.14 1.75
N VAL A 209 -1.43 -18.04 0.75
CA VAL A 209 -1.18 -19.46 1.07
C VAL A 209 0.24 -19.67 1.61
N GLY A 210 1.22 -18.90 1.10
CA GLY A 210 2.60 -18.99 1.56
C GLY A 210 2.76 -18.51 3.02
N SER A 211 2.17 -17.37 3.34
CA SER A 211 2.20 -16.80 4.70
C SER A 211 1.49 -17.70 5.71
N LEU A 212 0.33 -18.26 5.36
CA LEU A 212 -0.39 -19.19 6.23
C LEU A 212 0.38 -20.50 6.46
N VAL A 213 1.11 -20.99 5.45
CA VAL A 213 1.98 -22.18 5.59
C VAL A 213 3.19 -21.88 6.46
N ASN A 214 3.80 -20.70 6.33
CA ASN A 214 4.87 -20.25 7.21
C ASN A 214 4.37 -20.15 8.66
N PHE A 215 3.18 -19.59 8.85
CA PHE A 215 2.56 -19.44 10.15
C PHE A 215 2.23 -20.78 10.81
N VAL A 216 1.72 -21.78 10.08
CA VAL A 216 1.42 -23.11 10.66
C VAL A 216 2.68 -23.99 10.76
N GLY A 217 3.60 -23.83 9.82
CA GLY A 217 4.75 -24.69 9.61
C GLY A 217 4.42 -25.87 8.68
N ILE A 218 5.25 -26.07 7.67
CA ILE A 218 5.03 -27.09 6.62
C ILE A 218 5.01 -28.54 7.17
N GLU A 219 5.85 -28.83 8.16
CA GLU A 219 5.92 -30.15 8.77
C GLU A 219 4.70 -30.43 9.65
N ALA A 220 4.18 -29.42 10.36
CA ALA A 220 2.95 -29.54 11.11
C ALA A 220 1.75 -29.80 10.19
N TYR A 221 1.73 -29.12 9.03
CA TYR A 221 0.71 -29.31 8.00
C TYR A 221 0.75 -30.73 7.41
N ARG A 222 1.95 -31.24 7.08
CA ARG A 222 2.16 -32.63 6.62
C ARG A 222 1.72 -33.66 7.65
N LEU A 223 2.04 -33.46 8.92
CA LEU A 223 1.69 -34.38 10.00
C LEU A 223 0.17 -34.54 10.17
N ARG A 224 -0.61 -33.51 9.81
CA ARG A 224 -2.08 -33.57 9.77
C ARG A 224 -2.67 -34.13 8.48
N GLY A 225 -1.83 -34.74 7.63
CA GLY A 225 -2.26 -35.35 6.37
C GLY A 225 -2.37 -34.37 5.20
N GLY A 226 -1.88 -33.14 5.37
CA GLY A 226 -1.88 -32.13 4.31
C GLY A 226 -0.91 -32.48 3.19
N ALA A 227 -1.41 -32.50 1.95
CA ALA A 227 -0.58 -32.73 0.76
C ALA A 227 0.11 -31.43 0.33
N VAL A 228 1.43 -31.47 0.26
CA VAL A 228 2.27 -30.34 -0.18
C VAL A 228 2.86 -30.68 -1.54
N THR A 229 2.60 -29.82 -2.52
CA THR A 229 3.30 -29.85 -3.81
C THR A 229 4.39 -28.79 -3.79
N GLU A 230 5.64 -29.21 -3.89
CA GLU A 230 6.77 -28.29 -3.98
C GLU A 230 6.80 -27.62 -5.37
N ASP A 231 6.59 -26.31 -5.42
CA ASP A 231 6.78 -25.52 -6.65
C ASP A 231 8.26 -25.22 -6.81
N LEU A 232 8.96 -26.08 -7.56
CA LEU A 232 10.40 -25.94 -7.80
C LEU A 232 10.78 -24.62 -8.49
N PHE A 233 9.83 -23.90 -9.09
CA PHE A 233 10.04 -22.66 -9.84
C PHE A 233 9.61 -21.40 -9.07
N LYS A 234 9.14 -21.53 -7.83
CA LYS A 234 8.84 -20.42 -6.91
C LYS A 234 9.55 -20.60 -5.56
N GLU A 235 9.45 -19.58 -4.71
CA GLU A 235 9.98 -19.61 -3.34
C GLU A 235 9.02 -20.26 -2.34
N GLN A 236 7.73 -20.33 -2.67
CA GLN A 236 6.68 -20.82 -1.79
C GLN A 236 6.18 -22.20 -2.23
N HIS A 237 6.06 -23.13 -1.28
CA HIS A 237 5.42 -24.43 -1.50
C HIS A 237 3.90 -24.27 -1.68
N ILE A 238 3.30 -25.12 -2.52
CA ILE A 238 1.86 -25.13 -2.74
C ILE A 238 1.22 -26.13 -1.79
N VAL A 239 0.23 -25.68 -1.04
CA VAL A 239 -0.60 -26.53 -0.20
C VAL A 239 -1.89 -26.90 -0.94
N SER A 240 -2.23 -28.20 -0.91
CA SER A 240 -3.32 -28.76 -1.73
C SER A 240 -4.68 -28.76 -1.01
N ASP A 241 -4.70 -28.68 0.33
CA ASP A 241 -5.91 -28.61 1.15
C ASP A 241 -5.94 -27.33 2.00
N ASP A 242 -6.55 -26.29 1.41
CA ASP A 242 -6.80 -24.96 2.00
C ASP A 242 -7.75 -25.04 3.21
N VAL A 243 -8.66 -26.01 3.26
CA VAL A 243 -9.60 -26.17 4.39
C VAL A 243 -8.82 -26.62 5.63
N LEU A 244 -7.94 -27.61 5.48
CA LEU A 244 -7.06 -28.05 6.56
C LEU A 244 -6.12 -26.92 7.00
N LEU A 245 -5.56 -26.16 6.05
CA LEU A 245 -4.66 -25.05 6.35
C LEU A 245 -5.37 -23.97 7.18
N LYS A 246 -6.54 -23.49 6.74
CA LYS A 246 -7.35 -22.52 7.48
C LYS A 246 -7.77 -23.02 8.85
N ALA A 247 -8.11 -24.31 8.98
CA ALA A 247 -8.43 -24.90 10.28
C ALA A 247 -7.22 -24.84 11.24
N MET A 248 -6.02 -25.19 10.76
CA MET A 248 -4.80 -25.13 11.57
C MET A 248 -4.40 -23.70 11.95
N VAL A 249 -4.58 -22.74 11.04
CA VAL A 249 -4.39 -21.31 11.31
C VAL A 249 -5.35 -20.86 12.41
N GLY A 250 -6.63 -21.15 12.27
CA GLY A 250 -7.66 -20.82 13.26
C GLY A 250 -7.38 -21.43 14.63
N GLU A 251 -6.98 -22.71 14.70
CA GLU A 251 -6.58 -23.37 15.95
C GLU A 251 -5.40 -22.67 16.64
N ARG A 252 -4.38 -22.24 15.86
CA ARG A 252 -3.20 -21.56 16.40
C ARG A 252 -3.52 -20.14 16.87
N LEU A 253 -4.30 -19.38 16.10
CA LEU A 253 -4.75 -18.03 16.48
C LEU A 253 -5.67 -18.06 17.70
N ALA A 254 -6.57 -19.04 17.80
CA ALA A 254 -7.44 -19.23 18.96
C ALA A 254 -6.63 -19.50 20.23
N LYS A 255 -5.61 -20.36 20.17
CA LYS A 255 -4.69 -20.60 21.29
C LYS A 255 -3.97 -19.33 21.75
N GLU A 256 -3.55 -18.48 20.81
CA GLU A 256 -2.90 -17.22 21.17
C GLU A 256 -3.91 -16.25 21.82
N CYS A 257 -5.14 -16.18 21.31
CA CYS A 257 -6.21 -15.41 21.95
C CYS A 257 -6.47 -15.88 23.39
N ASP A 258 -6.54 -17.20 23.61
CA ASP A 258 -6.69 -17.79 24.93
C ASP A 258 -5.51 -17.43 25.84
N ARG A 259 -4.27 -17.48 25.32
CA ARG A 259 -3.06 -17.07 26.06
C ARG A 259 -3.15 -15.62 26.53
N LEU A 260 -3.58 -14.71 25.64
CA LEU A 260 -3.71 -13.29 25.96
C LEU A 260 -4.76 -13.04 27.06
N VAL A 261 -5.89 -13.74 27.01
CA VAL A 261 -6.96 -13.57 28.01
C VAL A 261 -6.58 -14.24 29.34
N VAL A 262 -6.18 -15.52 29.30
CA VAL A 262 -5.99 -16.36 30.49
C VAL A 262 -4.66 -16.08 31.19
N GLU A 263 -3.55 -15.99 30.43
CA GLU A 263 -2.22 -15.83 31.03
C GLU A 263 -1.84 -14.36 31.20
N GLN A 264 -2.23 -13.50 30.26
CA GLN A 264 -1.85 -12.07 30.29
C GLN A 264 -2.94 -11.13 30.84
N GLY A 265 -4.15 -11.63 31.09
CA GLY A 265 -5.22 -10.89 31.78
C GLY A 265 -5.96 -9.84 30.96
N TRP A 266 -5.93 -9.95 29.62
CA TRP A 266 -6.70 -9.05 28.73
C TRP A 266 -8.20 -9.33 28.82
N GLN A 267 -9.03 -8.28 28.77
CA GLN A 267 -10.49 -8.39 28.88
C GLN A 267 -11.10 -9.23 27.75
N TRP A 268 -10.49 -9.18 26.57
CA TRP A 268 -10.83 -10.00 25.42
C TRP A 268 -9.64 -10.07 24.45
N ALA A 269 -9.55 -11.15 23.70
CA ALA A 269 -8.74 -11.25 22.49
C ALA A 269 -9.58 -11.90 21.40
N ALA A 270 -9.41 -11.49 20.15
CA ALA A 270 -10.15 -12.06 19.03
C ALA A 270 -9.31 -12.05 17.75
N VAL A 271 -9.57 -13.03 16.90
CA VAL A 271 -9.03 -13.08 15.55
C VAL A 271 -9.65 -11.95 14.72
N GLU A 272 -8.87 -11.32 13.83
CA GLU A 272 -9.34 -10.21 13.00
C GLU A 272 -10.62 -10.54 12.22
N GLU A 273 -10.71 -11.76 11.67
CA GLU A 273 -11.85 -12.24 10.89
C GLU A 273 -13.16 -12.29 11.68
N ASP A 274 -13.07 -12.52 13.00
CA ASP A 274 -14.22 -12.55 13.92
C ASP A 274 -14.67 -11.15 14.36
N LEU A 275 -13.85 -10.12 14.08
CA LEU A 275 -14.18 -8.74 14.40
C LEU A 275 -15.02 -8.09 13.30
N PRO A 276 -15.97 -7.20 13.64
CA PRO A 276 -16.73 -6.47 12.64
C PRO A 276 -15.81 -5.57 11.82
N LYS A 277 -16.08 -5.35 10.53
CA LYS A 277 -15.26 -4.48 9.64
C LYS A 277 -14.95 -3.09 10.22
N SER A 278 -15.79 -2.57 11.12
CA SER A 278 -15.59 -1.30 11.83
C SER A 278 -14.54 -1.35 12.93
N TRP A 279 -13.98 -2.51 13.28
CA TRP A 279 -13.06 -2.67 14.40
C TRP A 279 -11.83 -1.77 14.26
N ARG A 280 -11.36 -1.53 13.02
CA ARG A 280 -10.24 -0.63 12.70
C ARG A 280 -10.47 0.82 13.14
N SER A 281 -11.72 1.20 13.42
CA SER A 281 -12.10 2.52 13.93
C SER A 281 -12.31 2.55 15.44
N TRP A 282 -12.10 1.44 16.14
CA TRP A 282 -12.27 1.37 17.59
C TRP A 282 -11.12 2.12 18.30
N PRO A 283 -11.40 2.79 19.45
CA PRO A 283 -10.35 3.50 20.17
C PRO A 283 -9.24 2.57 20.63
N THR A 284 -7.99 2.96 20.41
CA THR A 284 -6.80 2.23 20.89
C THR A 284 -6.04 3.07 21.91
N THR A 285 -5.67 2.47 23.02
CA THR A 285 -4.78 3.11 24.01
C THR A 285 -3.34 2.88 23.60
N ARG A 286 -2.61 3.95 23.29
CA ARG A 286 -1.15 3.90 23.07
C ARG A 286 -0.41 4.07 24.39
N VAL A 287 0.65 3.29 24.57
CA VAL A 287 1.58 3.38 25.69
C VAL A 287 2.95 3.75 25.15
N ASP A 288 3.66 4.59 25.89
CA ASP A 288 5.04 4.95 25.56
C ASP A 288 5.95 3.82 26.03
N VAL A 289 6.32 2.93 25.10
CA VAL A 289 7.09 1.71 25.39
C VAL A 289 8.50 1.99 25.89
N SER A 290 9.08 3.15 25.52
CA SER A 290 10.43 3.55 25.93
C SER A 290 10.59 3.63 27.45
N LYS A 291 9.50 3.95 28.17
CA LYS A 291 9.46 4.03 29.64
C LYS A 291 9.54 2.67 30.34
N PHE A 292 9.40 1.58 29.59
CA PHE A 292 9.38 0.21 30.09
C PHE A 292 10.58 -0.61 29.61
N PHE A 293 11.54 0.02 28.94
CA PHE A 293 12.80 -0.62 28.57
C PHE A 293 13.63 -0.95 29.81
N THR A 294 14.23 -2.13 29.80
CA THR A 294 15.36 -2.44 30.68
C THR A 294 16.59 -1.65 30.24
N GLU A 295 17.63 -1.59 31.08
CA GLU A 295 18.89 -0.93 30.72
C GLU A 295 19.50 -1.49 29.43
N GLN A 296 19.40 -2.80 29.21
CA GLN A 296 19.89 -3.47 28.01
C GLN A 296 19.08 -3.08 26.76
N GLU A 297 17.76 -3.08 26.86
CA GLU A 297 16.87 -2.74 25.74
C GLU A 297 16.96 -1.25 25.39
N ALA A 298 17.12 -0.37 26.38
CA ALA A 298 17.35 1.05 26.13
C ALA A 298 18.71 1.30 25.46
N ALA A 299 19.74 0.54 25.84
CA ALA A 299 21.03 0.61 25.17
C ALA A 299 20.95 0.12 23.71
N GLU A 300 20.22 -0.97 23.45
CA GLU A 300 20.04 -1.51 22.10
C GLU A 300 19.17 -0.58 21.23
N ALA A 301 18.05 -0.06 21.74
CA ALA A 301 17.25 0.91 21.01
C ALA A 301 18.06 2.15 20.63
N LYS A 302 18.90 2.65 21.55
CA LYS A 302 19.80 3.77 21.28
C LYS A 302 20.87 3.43 20.23
N ARG A 303 21.39 2.20 20.26
CA ARG A 303 22.35 1.70 19.25
C ARG A 303 21.69 1.61 17.88
N LEU A 304 20.49 1.06 17.79
CA LEU A 304 19.72 0.91 16.55
C LEU A 304 19.35 2.28 15.96
N HIS A 305 18.82 3.21 16.76
CA HIS A 305 18.56 4.58 16.30
C HIS A 305 19.80 5.28 15.78
N LYS A 306 20.95 5.12 16.46
CA LYS A 306 22.20 5.69 15.99
C LYS A 306 22.65 5.07 14.67
N LEU A 307 22.49 3.75 14.52
CA LEU A 307 22.84 3.06 13.28
C LEU A 307 21.94 3.47 12.11
N GLU A 308 20.64 3.67 12.37
CA GLU A 308 19.69 4.21 11.40
C GLU A 308 20.12 5.62 10.94
N GLU A 309 20.43 6.52 11.88
CA GLU A 309 20.93 7.86 11.60
C GLU A 309 22.25 7.85 10.83
N ASP A 310 23.21 6.99 11.20
CA ASP A 310 24.50 6.87 10.51
C ASP A 310 24.29 6.40 9.05
N LEU A 311 23.40 5.44 8.81
CA LEU A 311 23.02 4.96 7.47
C LEU A 311 22.29 6.02 6.64
N GLU A 312 21.39 6.79 7.27
CA GLU A 312 20.67 7.93 6.67
C GLU A 312 21.56 9.14 6.37
N ASN A 313 22.82 9.12 6.79
CA ASN A 313 23.80 10.16 6.48
C ASN A 313 24.89 9.69 5.49
N GLU A 314 24.90 8.41 5.11
CA GLU A 314 25.92 7.85 4.22
C GLU A 314 25.65 8.21 2.73
N PRO A 315 26.65 8.66 1.95
CA PRO A 315 26.47 8.97 0.54
C PRO A 315 26.08 7.73 -0.26
N GLY A 316 24.85 7.71 -0.78
CA GLY A 316 24.32 6.58 -1.56
C GLY A 316 23.36 5.66 -0.80
N TYR A 317 22.89 6.07 0.39
CA TYR A 317 21.79 5.51 1.19
C TYR A 317 21.36 4.07 0.85
N ASP A 318 21.80 3.10 1.66
CA ASP A 318 21.32 1.72 1.60
C ASP A 318 19.94 1.62 2.26
N TRP A 319 18.90 1.73 1.42
CA TRP A 319 17.50 1.65 1.84
C TRP A 319 17.17 0.30 2.51
N ASP A 320 17.78 -0.78 2.06
CA ASP A 320 17.56 -2.12 2.63
C ASP A 320 18.20 -2.24 4.01
N ALA A 321 19.36 -1.60 4.22
CA ALA A 321 19.99 -1.55 5.54
C ALA A 321 19.16 -0.75 6.55
N ILE A 322 18.64 0.41 6.15
CA ILE A 322 17.77 1.25 7.00
C ILE A 322 16.52 0.48 7.40
N GLN A 323 15.87 -0.19 6.44
CA GLN A 323 14.68 -1.02 6.72
C GLN A 323 14.97 -2.18 7.68
N ARG A 324 16.14 -2.82 7.59
CA ARG A 324 16.55 -3.87 8.54
C ARG A 324 16.67 -3.31 9.97
N VAL A 325 17.33 -2.17 10.14
CA VAL A 325 17.52 -1.53 11.45
C VAL A 325 16.18 -1.09 12.04
N SER A 326 15.33 -0.47 11.22
CA SER A 326 13.97 -0.07 11.62
C SER A 326 13.12 -1.27 12.05
N SER A 327 13.23 -2.39 11.32
CA SER A 327 12.55 -3.65 11.67
C SER A 327 13.06 -4.25 12.98
N GLU A 328 14.36 -4.20 13.24
CA GLU A 328 14.94 -4.65 14.52
C GLU A 328 14.45 -3.80 15.70
N LEU A 329 14.36 -2.48 15.52
CA LEU A 329 13.79 -1.59 16.52
C LEU A 329 12.32 -1.90 16.78
N GLY A 330 11.53 -2.10 15.72
CA GLY A 330 10.13 -2.50 15.83
C GLY A 330 9.93 -3.81 16.59
N ARG A 331 10.81 -4.82 16.38
CA ARG A 331 10.79 -6.09 17.13
C ARG A 331 11.09 -5.88 18.61
N LEU A 332 12.07 -5.03 18.93
CA LEU A 332 12.42 -4.68 20.31
C LEU A 332 11.22 -4.02 21.01
N GLU A 333 10.59 -3.03 20.37
CA GLU A 333 9.41 -2.36 20.90
C GLU A 333 8.22 -3.30 21.06
N ALA A 334 7.96 -4.18 20.08
CA ALA A 334 6.90 -5.17 20.13
C ALA A 334 7.07 -6.18 21.28
N ALA A 335 8.32 -6.54 21.63
CA ALA A 335 8.60 -7.39 22.79
C ALA A 335 8.32 -6.68 24.13
N VAL A 336 8.48 -5.35 24.18
CA VAL A 336 8.22 -4.53 25.38
C VAL A 336 6.73 -4.23 25.55
N LEU A 337 6.01 -4.05 24.45
CA LEU A 337 4.63 -3.55 24.44
C LEU A 337 3.65 -4.30 25.39
N PRO A 338 3.67 -5.64 25.53
CA PRO A 338 2.73 -6.36 26.40
C PRO A 338 2.87 -6.05 27.90
N ARG A 339 4.08 -5.69 28.37
CA ARG A 339 4.34 -5.30 29.77
C ARG A 339 4.12 -3.81 30.03
N ALA A 340 4.00 -2.99 28.99
CA ALA A 340 3.73 -1.56 29.12
C ALA A 340 2.28 -1.25 29.52
N PHE A 341 1.37 -2.23 29.41
CA PHE A 341 -0.01 -2.11 29.90
C PHE A 341 -0.15 -2.61 31.33
N THR A 342 -0.78 -1.80 32.17
CA THR A 342 -1.12 -2.18 33.55
C THR A 342 -2.30 -3.15 33.60
N ASP A 343 -2.41 -3.97 34.65
CA ASP A 343 -3.53 -4.91 34.82
C ASP A 343 -4.90 -4.23 34.77
N LYS A 344 -4.99 -2.99 35.30
CA LYS A 344 -6.21 -2.16 35.22
C LYS A 344 -6.60 -1.78 33.80
N GLN A 345 -5.62 -1.60 32.91
CA GLN A 345 -5.84 -1.34 31.49
C GLN A 345 -6.21 -2.63 30.76
N LYS A 346 -5.48 -3.73 31.01
CA LYS A 346 -5.76 -5.04 30.43
C LYS A 346 -7.17 -5.53 30.76
N ALA A 347 -7.66 -5.30 31.98
CA ALA A 347 -9.03 -5.61 32.39
C ALA A 347 -10.14 -4.77 31.71
N LYS A 348 -9.81 -3.83 30.82
CA LYS A 348 -10.78 -2.99 30.08
C LYS A 348 -10.56 -2.98 28.57
N LEU A 349 -9.37 -3.36 28.14
CA LEU A 349 -8.92 -3.33 26.76
C LEU A 349 -8.74 -4.76 26.26
N GLY A 350 -8.67 -4.93 24.95
CA GLY A 350 -8.40 -6.22 24.34
C GLY A 350 -7.38 -6.15 23.23
N CYS A 351 -7.20 -7.31 22.61
CA CYS A 351 -6.22 -7.55 21.57
C CYS A 351 -6.89 -8.07 20.30
N MET A 352 -6.40 -7.60 19.16
CA MET A 352 -6.67 -8.21 17.86
C MET A 352 -5.45 -9.06 17.48
N VAL A 353 -5.70 -10.29 17.02
CA VAL A 353 -4.67 -11.23 16.60
C VAL A 353 -4.89 -11.57 15.12
N ALA A 354 -3.83 -11.50 14.32
CA ALA A 354 -3.84 -11.81 12.90
C ALA A 354 -2.54 -12.53 12.47
N VAL A 355 -2.52 -12.97 11.22
CA VAL A 355 -1.30 -13.42 10.55
C VAL A 355 -0.91 -12.30 9.58
N ASP A 356 0.34 -11.86 9.65
CA ASP A 356 0.86 -10.86 8.71
C ASP A 356 1.15 -11.45 7.33
N ASP A 357 1.51 -10.59 6.37
CA ASP A 357 1.77 -10.97 4.98
C ASP A 357 2.99 -11.93 4.84
N ASP A 358 3.87 -12.01 5.85
CA ASP A 358 5.05 -12.88 5.86
C ASP A 358 4.80 -14.22 6.59
N GLY A 359 3.64 -14.36 7.25
CA GLY A 359 3.29 -15.54 8.06
C GLY A 359 3.72 -15.42 9.53
N GLY A 360 4.06 -14.21 9.98
CA GLY A 360 4.28 -13.86 11.37
C GLY A 360 2.97 -13.66 12.13
N LEU A 361 3.08 -13.73 13.46
CA LEU A 361 1.96 -13.48 14.37
C LEU A 361 1.87 -11.97 14.64
N GLU A 362 0.80 -11.33 14.17
CA GLU A 362 0.52 -9.93 14.45
C GLU A 362 -0.44 -9.80 15.64
N ILE A 363 -0.09 -8.97 16.63
CA ILE A 363 -0.96 -8.67 17.76
C ILE A 363 -1.05 -7.16 17.97
N GLN A 364 -2.25 -6.62 17.82
CA GLN A 364 -2.54 -5.24 18.16
C GLN A 364 -3.16 -5.14 19.56
N TYR A 365 -2.44 -4.49 20.47
CA TYR A 365 -2.82 -4.33 21.87
C TYR A 365 -3.62 -3.06 22.15
N GLY A 366 -4.37 -3.04 23.26
CA GLY A 366 -4.93 -1.81 23.83
C GLY A 366 -6.25 -1.35 23.20
N ILE A 367 -6.99 -2.24 22.55
CA ILE A 367 -8.22 -1.91 21.82
C ILE A 367 -9.42 -1.83 22.78
N SER A 368 -10.15 -0.73 22.74
CA SER A 368 -11.40 -0.57 23.49
C SER A 368 -12.60 -0.96 22.63
N ARG A 369 -13.27 -2.06 22.99
CA ARG A 369 -14.50 -2.49 22.30
C ARG A 369 -15.65 -1.55 22.68
N PRO A 370 -16.27 -0.83 21.72
CA PRO A 370 -17.45 -0.02 22.00
C PRO A 370 -18.60 -0.90 22.50
N PRO A 371 -19.48 -0.41 23.38
CA PRO A 371 -20.67 -1.15 23.76
C PRO A 371 -21.49 -1.50 22.50
N ALA A 372 -21.93 -2.74 22.40
CA ALA A 372 -22.64 -3.24 21.22
C ALA A 372 -23.88 -2.38 20.94
N THR A 373 -23.83 -1.59 19.88
CA THR A 373 -25.04 -0.99 19.31
C THR A 373 -25.78 -2.10 18.57
N THR A 374 -26.84 -2.61 19.20
CA THR A 374 -27.86 -3.40 18.50
C THR A 374 -28.34 -2.61 17.28
N LYS A 375 -28.12 -3.16 16.09
CA LYS A 375 -28.46 -2.51 14.82
C LYS A 375 -29.97 -2.40 14.61
N SER A 376 -30.39 -1.26 14.06
CA SER A 376 -31.40 -1.11 13.01
C SER A 376 -32.83 -1.59 13.27
N GLU A 377 -33.70 -0.68 13.75
CA GLU A 377 -35.06 -0.44 13.21
C GLU A 377 -35.66 0.81 13.89
N ALA A 378 -35.41 2.00 13.35
CA ALA A 378 -36.18 3.21 13.68
C ALA A 378 -35.98 4.30 12.62
N ALA A 379 -36.24 3.96 11.35
CA ALA A 379 -36.79 4.96 10.46
C ALA A 379 -38.27 5.15 10.86
N ALA A 380 -38.66 6.41 11.10
CA ALA A 380 -40.01 6.90 11.41
C ALA A 380 -40.43 7.03 12.89
N ARG A 381 -39.98 8.11 13.56
CA ARG A 381 -40.89 9.12 14.17
C ARG A 381 -40.10 10.35 14.69
N PRO A 382 -40.72 11.55 14.71
CA PRO A 382 -40.02 12.82 14.95
C PRO A 382 -39.71 13.05 16.43
N PRO A 383 -38.75 13.94 16.76
CA PRO A 383 -38.35 14.18 18.14
C PRO A 383 -39.39 15.03 18.86
N THR A 384 -39.99 14.48 19.92
CA THR A 384 -40.68 15.26 20.95
C THR A 384 -39.82 15.39 22.19
N ALA A 385 -39.77 16.63 22.66
CA ALA A 385 -39.02 17.20 23.77
C ALA A 385 -38.98 16.40 25.08
N GLY A 386 -37.83 16.53 25.76
CA GLY A 386 -37.76 16.58 27.23
C GLY A 386 -37.15 15.35 27.87
N GLU A 387 -35.84 15.40 28.15
CA GLU A 387 -35.21 15.14 29.46
C GLU A 387 -33.71 14.85 29.28
N SER A 388 -32.87 15.75 29.80
CA SER A 388 -31.42 15.56 29.93
C SER A 388 -31.12 14.78 31.21
N PRO A 389 -30.30 13.71 31.21
CA PRO A 389 -29.75 13.17 32.44
C PRO A 389 -28.54 13.99 32.90
N GLU A 390 -28.58 14.42 34.16
CA GLU A 390 -27.50 15.12 34.86
C GLU A 390 -26.25 14.24 35.02
N ILE A 391 -25.09 14.75 34.60
CA ILE A 391 -23.79 14.17 34.94
C ILE A 391 -23.23 14.91 36.16
N LYS A 392 -23.09 14.17 37.28
CA LYS A 392 -22.47 14.64 38.52
C LYS A 392 -20.97 14.87 38.32
N ALA A 393 -20.52 16.11 38.53
CA ALA A 393 -19.12 16.47 38.57
C ALA A 393 -18.50 16.10 39.93
N SER A 394 -17.42 15.33 39.92
CA SER A 394 -16.53 15.12 41.06
C SER A 394 -15.33 16.06 40.93
N SER A 395 -15.21 16.99 41.88
CA SER A 395 -14.13 17.97 41.99
C SER A 395 -12.81 17.36 42.47
N LYS A 396 -11.70 17.66 41.80
CA LYS A 396 -10.38 17.85 42.45
C LYS A 396 -9.65 19.03 41.83
N SER A 397 -8.97 19.74 42.71
CA SER A 397 -8.44 21.10 42.65
C SER A 397 -7.11 21.24 41.89
N GLY A 398 -6.96 22.32 41.11
CA GLY A 398 -5.66 22.89 40.70
C GLY A 398 -5.74 23.90 39.54
N LYS A 399 -5.83 25.21 39.84
CA LYS A 399 -5.77 26.43 38.96
C LYS A 399 -6.67 26.43 37.68
N PRO A 400 -7.16 27.60 37.22
CA PRO A 400 -8.24 27.63 36.22
C PRO A 400 -7.72 27.24 34.83
N ALA A 401 -7.85 25.97 34.48
CA ALA A 401 -7.74 25.50 33.11
C ALA A 401 -8.94 26.03 32.30
N GLU A 402 -8.67 26.48 31.07
CA GLU A 402 -9.73 26.78 30.10
C GLU A 402 -10.64 25.55 29.96
N PRO A 403 -11.98 25.73 29.84
CA PRO A 403 -12.90 24.61 29.77
C PRO A 403 -12.61 23.75 28.53
N ASP A 404 -12.17 22.53 28.79
CA ASP A 404 -11.74 21.53 27.79
C ASP A 404 -12.90 21.14 26.84
N LEU A 405 -12.63 21.06 25.54
CA LEU A 405 -13.64 20.72 24.52
C LEU A 405 -13.81 19.20 24.45
N SER A 406 -15.04 18.72 24.20
CA SER A 406 -15.24 17.27 24.00
C SER A 406 -14.50 16.79 22.75
N GLN A 407 -13.89 15.60 22.81
CA GLN A 407 -13.21 14.96 21.67
C GLN A 407 -14.10 14.82 20.43
N ALA A 408 -15.40 14.56 20.62
CA ALA A 408 -16.38 14.51 19.53
C ALA A 408 -16.58 15.87 18.84
N LEU A 409 -16.43 16.98 19.57
CA LEU A 409 -16.47 18.33 18.99
C LEU A 409 -15.16 18.67 18.27
N ILE A 410 -14.00 18.27 18.82
CA ILE A 410 -12.69 18.45 18.17
C ILE A 410 -12.67 17.75 16.80
N GLN A 411 -13.15 16.51 16.72
CA GLN A 411 -13.23 15.77 15.46
C GLN A 411 -14.20 16.42 14.43
N ARG A 412 -15.27 17.04 14.89
CA ARG A 412 -16.19 17.79 14.01
C ARG A 412 -15.57 19.11 13.54
N LEU A 413 -14.85 19.81 14.41
CA LEU A 413 -14.11 21.02 14.05
C LEU A 413 -12.95 20.73 13.08
N SER A 414 -12.23 19.61 13.23
CA SER A 414 -11.20 19.20 12.28
C SER A 414 -11.78 18.86 10.90
N THR A 415 -12.98 18.29 10.87
CA THR A 415 -13.74 18.07 9.63
C THR A 415 -14.09 19.42 8.96
N GLN A 416 -14.57 20.40 9.73
CA GLN A 416 -14.86 21.74 9.21
C GLN A 416 -13.60 22.46 8.72
N LEU A 417 -12.47 22.34 9.44
CA LEU A 417 -11.18 22.88 9.04
C LEU A 417 -10.69 22.27 7.71
N THR A 418 -10.80 20.95 7.56
CA THR A 418 -10.45 20.27 6.31
C THR A 418 -11.31 20.77 5.15
N SER A 419 -12.62 20.91 5.35
CA SER A 419 -13.54 21.43 4.32
C SER A 419 -13.24 22.88 3.93
N ALA A 420 -12.84 23.71 4.90
CA ALA A 420 -12.43 25.08 4.65
C ALA A 420 -11.13 25.15 3.84
N ALA A 421 -10.12 24.37 4.22
CA ALA A 421 -8.84 24.32 3.52
C ALA A 421 -8.99 23.81 2.08
N HIS A 422 -9.81 22.77 1.85
CA HIS A 422 -10.17 22.35 0.50
C HIS A 422 -10.75 23.52 -0.31
N THR A 423 -11.78 24.19 0.22
CA THR A 423 -12.47 25.28 -0.50
C THR A 423 -11.54 26.44 -0.82
N ALA A 424 -10.65 26.80 0.10
CA ALA A 424 -9.71 27.90 -0.09
C ALA A 424 -8.54 27.52 -1.01
N LEU A 425 -8.03 26.29 -0.92
CA LEU A 425 -6.94 25.79 -1.78
C LEU A 425 -7.35 25.76 -3.26
N ASN A 426 -8.63 25.49 -3.55
CA ASN A 426 -9.15 25.53 -4.92
C ASN A 426 -9.05 26.91 -5.62
N GLN A 427 -8.72 27.97 -4.87
CA GLN A 427 -8.55 29.33 -5.39
C GLN A 427 -7.10 29.67 -5.74
N ASP A 428 -6.15 28.79 -5.40
CA ASP A 428 -4.71 28.97 -5.62
C ASP A 428 -4.11 27.77 -6.35
N GLN A 429 -3.98 27.89 -7.67
CA GLN A 429 -3.55 26.81 -8.54
C GLN A 429 -2.13 26.33 -8.21
N ASP A 430 -1.19 27.26 -8.02
CA ASP A 430 0.23 26.93 -7.83
C ASP A 430 0.45 26.30 -6.46
N LEU A 431 -0.23 26.80 -5.43
CA LEU A 431 -0.19 26.21 -4.10
C LEU A 431 -0.82 24.81 -4.09
N ALA A 432 -1.97 24.62 -4.77
CA ALA A 432 -2.64 23.32 -4.84
C ALA A 432 -1.76 22.24 -5.49
N ILE A 433 -1.08 22.56 -6.60
CA ILE A 433 -0.13 21.66 -7.24
C ILE A 433 1.06 21.39 -6.31
N SER A 434 1.58 22.42 -5.64
CA SER A 434 2.71 22.28 -4.71
C SER A 434 2.36 21.38 -3.52
N VAL A 435 1.16 21.48 -2.98
CA VAL A 435 0.65 20.60 -1.90
C VAL A 435 0.51 19.16 -2.39
N LEU A 436 -0.01 18.94 -3.60
CA LEU A 436 -0.12 17.61 -4.19
C LEU A 436 1.26 16.98 -4.45
N LEU A 437 2.21 17.77 -4.96
CA LEU A 437 3.58 17.33 -5.18
C LEU A 437 4.26 17.00 -3.85
N ALA A 438 4.15 17.86 -2.84
CA ALA A 438 4.70 17.60 -1.51
C ALA A 438 4.09 16.34 -0.88
N GLY A 439 2.78 16.12 -1.03
CA GLY A 439 2.10 14.91 -0.53
C GLY A 439 2.49 13.62 -1.26
N LEU A 440 2.76 13.68 -2.57
CA LEU A 440 3.19 12.51 -3.35
C LEU A 440 4.70 12.24 -3.29
N ALA A 441 5.51 13.26 -3.01
CA ALA A 441 6.97 13.16 -2.99
C ALA A 441 7.57 13.04 -1.57
N SER A 442 6.77 13.21 -0.51
CA SER A 442 7.22 12.98 0.87
C SER A 442 6.98 11.53 1.27
N SER A 443 8.01 10.88 1.83
CA SER A 443 7.98 9.49 2.32
C SER A 443 7.74 9.39 3.82
N ALA A 444 7.61 10.52 4.52
CA ALA A 444 7.47 10.57 5.96
C ALA A 444 6.03 10.23 6.41
N PRO A 445 5.85 9.49 7.53
CA PRO A 445 4.55 9.02 8.00
C PRO A 445 3.57 10.12 8.45
N ASP A 446 4.04 11.37 8.53
CA ASP A 446 3.32 12.58 8.91
C ASP A 446 2.84 13.42 7.68
N GLY A 447 3.16 12.99 6.46
CA GLY A 447 2.70 13.63 5.23
C GLY A 447 1.17 13.62 5.05
N ILE A 448 0.64 14.60 4.32
CA ILE A 448 -0.79 14.64 3.94
C ILE A 448 -1.06 13.41 3.07
N ARG A 449 -1.91 12.50 3.55
CA ARG A 449 -2.26 11.29 2.80
C ARG A 449 -3.07 11.66 1.56
N VAL A 450 -2.45 11.54 0.38
CA VAL A 450 -3.17 11.56 -0.89
C VAL A 450 -3.85 10.19 -1.05
N ASN A 451 -5.06 10.05 -0.50
CA ASN A 451 -5.87 8.85 -0.65
C ASN A 451 -7.18 9.18 -1.37
N VAL A 452 -7.60 8.28 -2.27
CA VAL A 452 -8.91 8.26 -2.94
C VAL A 452 -10.09 8.17 -1.94
N THR A 453 -9.81 7.97 -0.65
CA THR A 453 -10.79 7.92 0.45
C THR A 453 -10.81 9.14 1.39
N GLY A 454 -10.07 10.23 1.10
CA GLY A 454 -10.23 11.49 1.85
C GLY A 454 -11.67 12.03 1.76
N MET A 455 -12.03 13.02 2.59
CA MET A 455 -13.41 13.52 2.73
C MET A 455 -14.13 13.95 1.44
N GLY A 456 -13.41 14.11 0.32
CA GLY A 456 -13.99 14.41 -0.99
C GLY A 456 -13.73 13.37 -2.10
N ALA A 457 -12.74 12.50 -1.98
CA ALA A 457 -12.20 11.78 -3.13
C ALA A 457 -13.12 10.66 -3.67
N GLY A 458 -13.90 9.99 -2.81
CA GLY A 458 -14.90 9.01 -3.24
C GLY A 458 -16.15 9.59 -3.94
N LYS A 459 -16.29 10.92 -3.99
CA LYS A 459 -17.40 11.64 -4.64
C LYS A 459 -16.98 12.45 -5.87
N LEU A 460 -15.68 12.55 -6.13
CA LEU A 460 -15.15 13.32 -7.25
C LEU A 460 -15.20 12.46 -8.52
N ASP A 461 -16.36 12.43 -9.17
CA ASP A 461 -16.48 11.91 -10.53
C ASP A 461 -16.02 12.98 -11.55
N LEU A 462 -14.72 13.31 -11.50
CA LEU A 462 -14.15 14.41 -12.30
C LEU A 462 -14.17 14.12 -13.81
N LEU A 463 -14.09 12.84 -14.19
CA LEU A 463 -13.96 12.41 -15.59
C LEU A 463 -15.13 11.53 -16.06
N GLY A 464 -16.07 11.12 -15.19
CA GLY A 464 -17.19 10.27 -15.59
C GLY A 464 -16.83 8.81 -15.84
N ALA A 465 -15.62 8.37 -15.47
CA ALA A 465 -15.05 7.09 -15.86
C ALA A 465 -14.69 6.22 -14.66
N ARG A 466 -15.18 4.96 -14.68
CA ARG A 466 -14.93 3.97 -13.61
C ARG A 466 -13.67 3.13 -13.80
N LYS A 467 -13.19 2.99 -15.06
CA LYS A 467 -12.00 2.21 -15.39
C LYS A 467 -10.82 3.13 -15.67
N PHE A 468 -9.63 2.72 -15.25
CA PHE A 468 -8.40 3.49 -15.45
C PHE A 468 -8.13 3.80 -16.93
N ALA A 469 -8.29 2.82 -17.82
CA ALA A 469 -8.05 3.00 -19.25
C ALA A 469 -8.95 4.11 -19.85
N ASP A 470 -10.24 4.11 -19.51
CA ASP A 470 -11.20 5.11 -19.99
C ASP A 470 -10.90 6.50 -19.40
N ALA A 471 -10.56 6.56 -18.11
CA ALA A 471 -10.18 7.80 -17.43
C ALA A 471 -8.87 8.40 -18.00
N LEU A 472 -7.89 7.55 -18.34
CA LEU A 472 -6.62 7.98 -18.92
C LEU A 472 -6.83 8.59 -20.31
N GLU A 473 -7.63 7.96 -21.16
CA GLU A 473 -7.93 8.50 -22.49
C GLU A 473 -8.69 9.83 -22.41
N LEU A 474 -9.67 9.94 -21.51
CA LEU A 474 -10.39 11.20 -21.27
C LEU A 474 -9.46 12.30 -20.74
N ALA A 475 -8.56 11.98 -19.80
CA ALA A 475 -7.58 12.93 -19.28
C ALA A 475 -6.59 13.39 -20.36
N ARG A 476 -6.16 12.48 -21.25
CA ARG A 476 -5.29 12.79 -22.40
C ARG A 476 -5.99 13.68 -23.44
N ALA A 477 -7.30 13.63 -23.56
CA ALA A 477 -8.06 14.50 -24.45
C ALA A 477 -8.19 15.95 -23.93
N LEU A 478 -8.04 16.18 -22.63
CA LEU A 478 -8.10 17.51 -22.03
C LEU A 478 -6.90 18.38 -22.39
N LYS A 479 -7.12 19.69 -22.47
CA LYS A 479 -6.04 20.69 -22.64
C LYS A 479 -5.20 20.78 -21.36
N PRO A 480 -3.92 21.21 -21.44
CA PRO A 480 -3.07 21.37 -20.26
C PRO A 480 -3.69 22.20 -19.13
N ALA A 481 -4.35 23.33 -19.46
CA ALA A 481 -5.03 24.17 -18.47
C ALA A 481 -6.22 23.47 -17.78
N GLU A 482 -6.97 22.64 -18.51
CA GLU A 482 -8.09 21.87 -17.97
C GLU A 482 -7.59 20.76 -17.04
N ARG A 483 -6.50 20.08 -17.42
CA ARG A 483 -5.84 19.08 -16.56
C ARG A 483 -5.34 19.70 -15.27
N ILE A 484 -4.71 20.88 -15.36
CA ILE A 484 -4.26 21.62 -14.19
C ILE A 484 -5.45 21.99 -13.30
N GLY A 485 -6.55 22.50 -13.87
CA GLY A 485 -7.77 22.79 -13.12
C GLY A 485 -8.35 21.57 -12.40
N LEU A 486 -8.31 20.39 -13.02
CA LEU A 486 -8.71 19.14 -12.36
C LEU A 486 -7.73 18.71 -11.26
N LEU A 487 -6.43 18.88 -11.46
CA LEU A 487 -5.41 18.58 -10.44
C LEU A 487 -5.58 19.46 -9.19
N VAL A 488 -5.98 20.72 -9.35
CA VAL A 488 -6.32 21.60 -8.22
C VAL A 488 -7.48 21.02 -7.40
N LEU A 489 -8.54 20.55 -8.07
CA LEU A 489 -9.69 19.92 -7.39
C LEU A 489 -9.29 18.62 -6.69
N VAL A 490 -8.40 17.82 -7.31
CA VAL A 490 -7.84 16.61 -6.69
C VAL A 490 -7.04 16.97 -5.44
N ALA A 491 -6.18 17.99 -5.51
CA ALA A 491 -5.38 18.46 -4.38
C ALA A 491 -6.27 18.89 -3.20
N GLY A 492 -7.33 19.66 -3.47
CA GLY A 492 -8.31 20.05 -2.45
C GLY A 492 -9.06 18.86 -1.84
N ALA A 493 -9.49 17.90 -2.68
CA ALA A 493 -10.24 16.72 -2.24
C ALA A 493 -9.39 15.67 -1.50
N ALA A 494 -8.08 15.67 -1.75
CA ALA A 494 -7.11 14.80 -1.09
C ALA A 494 -6.69 15.31 0.31
N LEU A 495 -7.00 16.56 0.67
CA LEU A 495 -6.74 17.07 2.02
C LEU A 495 -7.58 16.33 3.06
N ASP A 496 -6.92 15.86 4.12
CA ASP A 496 -7.56 15.29 5.29
C ASP A 496 -6.86 15.76 6.57
N PHE A 497 -7.52 16.63 7.34
CA PHE A 497 -7.06 17.07 8.66
C PHE A 497 -7.86 16.42 9.80
N GLN A 498 -8.67 15.40 9.54
CA GLN A 498 -9.52 14.76 10.54
C GLN A 498 -8.67 14.10 11.64
N ARG A 499 -9.06 14.31 12.90
CA ARG A 499 -8.33 13.83 14.08
C ARG A 499 -9.15 12.81 14.86
N TYR A 500 -8.78 11.54 14.70
CA TYR A 500 -9.53 10.44 15.29
C TYR A 500 -9.16 10.12 16.75
N SER A 501 -8.00 10.61 17.26
CA SER A 501 -7.57 10.39 18.66
C SER A 501 -6.32 11.22 19.02
N SER A 502 -6.45 12.52 19.33
CA SER A 502 -5.33 13.29 19.90
C SER A 502 -5.73 14.04 21.18
N ASN A 503 -4.88 13.98 22.21
CA ASN A 503 -4.95 14.83 23.41
C ASN A 503 -4.48 16.28 23.13
N ASP A 504 -4.38 16.70 21.87
CA ASP A 504 -3.92 18.02 21.46
C ASP A 504 -5.07 18.76 20.79
N ASP A 505 -5.58 19.79 21.47
CA ASP A 505 -6.72 20.59 21.02
C ASP A 505 -6.34 21.56 19.90
N ASN A 506 -5.05 21.71 19.60
CA ASN A 506 -4.57 22.61 18.56
C ASN A 506 -4.66 21.93 17.18
N LEU A 507 -5.79 22.14 16.50
CA LEU A 507 -6.06 21.63 15.15
C LEU A 507 -5.05 22.09 14.09
N LEU A 508 -4.41 23.25 14.30
CA LEU A 508 -3.47 23.88 13.37
C LEU A 508 -2.00 23.49 13.65
N LYS A 509 -1.73 22.59 14.58
CA LYS A 509 -0.37 22.10 14.81
C LYS A 509 0.12 21.22 13.64
N GLY A 510 1.37 21.43 13.22
CA GLY A 510 2.03 20.64 12.18
C GLY A 510 1.58 20.99 10.76
N ASN A 511 1.51 19.99 9.89
CA ASN A 511 1.19 20.15 8.46
C ASN A 511 -0.13 20.87 8.17
N PRO A 512 -1.25 20.65 8.91
CA PRO A 512 -2.48 21.44 8.73
C PRO A 512 -2.25 22.95 8.89
N GLY A 513 -1.45 23.37 9.87
CA GLY A 513 -1.10 24.78 10.06
C GLY A 513 -0.30 25.34 8.90
N LEU A 514 0.75 24.63 8.47
CA LEU A 514 1.61 25.06 7.35
C LEU A 514 0.81 25.30 6.07
N ILE A 515 -0.13 24.40 5.74
CA ILE A 515 -0.98 24.53 4.55
C ILE A 515 -1.93 25.72 4.72
N CYS A 516 -2.59 25.83 5.88
CA CYS A 516 -3.53 26.92 6.14
C CYS A 516 -2.85 28.30 6.13
N GLU A 517 -1.59 28.38 6.58
CA GLU A 517 -0.77 29.60 6.56
C GLU A 517 -0.26 29.96 5.17
N ALA A 518 -0.06 28.97 4.28
CA ALA A 518 0.34 29.20 2.91
C ALA A 518 -0.81 29.72 2.04
N ILE A 519 -2.07 29.43 2.40
CA ILE A 519 -3.26 29.95 1.72
C ILE A 519 -3.45 31.44 2.05
N LYS A 520 -3.88 32.23 1.08
CA LYS A 520 -4.20 33.66 1.28
C LYS A 520 -5.17 33.85 2.46
N PRO A 521 -4.86 34.69 3.46
CA PRO A 521 -5.67 34.83 4.68
C PRO A 521 -7.14 35.17 4.42
N ASP A 522 -7.44 36.06 3.47
CA ASP A 522 -8.82 36.45 3.15
C ASP A 522 -9.64 35.26 2.62
N ALA A 523 -9.04 34.43 1.75
CA ALA A 523 -9.68 33.25 1.19
C ALA A 523 -9.90 32.17 2.27
N MET A 524 -8.89 31.93 3.11
CA MET A 524 -8.98 30.95 4.19
C MET A 524 -9.98 31.38 5.28
N ASN A 525 -9.98 32.65 5.69
CA ASN A 525 -10.96 33.20 6.64
C ASN A 525 -12.39 33.11 6.08
N ALA A 526 -12.60 33.41 4.80
CA ALA A 526 -13.90 33.26 4.16
C ALA A 526 -14.37 31.79 4.11
N ALA A 527 -13.47 30.86 3.76
CA ALA A 527 -13.78 29.44 3.72
C ALA A 527 -14.06 28.85 5.10
N LEU A 528 -13.30 29.24 6.13
CA LEU A 528 -13.53 28.86 7.52
C LEU A 528 -14.89 29.32 8.03
N ARG A 529 -15.28 30.56 7.73
CA ARG A 529 -16.61 31.09 8.07
C ARG A 529 -17.73 30.35 7.35
N GLY A 530 -17.49 29.90 6.11
CA GLY A 530 -18.44 29.11 5.34
C GLY A 530 -18.59 27.68 5.85
N ALA A 531 -17.51 27.06 6.33
CA ALA A 531 -17.51 25.68 6.83
C ALA A 531 -17.89 25.56 8.31
N PHE A 532 -17.75 26.64 9.10
CA PHE A 532 -17.99 26.62 10.54
C PHE A 532 -19.48 26.43 10.88
N ASP A 533 -19.82 25.30 11.52
CA ASP A 533 -21.17 25.06 12.03
C ASP A 533 -21.32 25.66 13.43
N ALA A 534 -21.68 26.94 13.46
CA ALA A 534 -21.93 27.66 14.69
C ALA A 534 -23.05 27.04 15.55
N LYS A 535 -24.06 26.43 14.92
CA LYS A 535 -25.18 25.81 15.64
C LYS A 535 -24.71 24.59 16.39
N ASP A 536 -23.94 23.72 15.75
CA ASP A 536 -23.37 22.55 16.39
C ASP A 536 -22.40 22.95 17.51
N TYR A 537 -21.53 23.94 17.26
CA TYR A 537 -20.57 24.42 18.23
C TYR A 537 -21.24 24.97 19.50
N PHE A 538 -22.13 25.96 19.39
CA PHE A 538 -22.75 26.59 20.57
C PHE A 538 -23.67 25.66 21.36
N ASN A 539 -24.23 24.62 20.74
CA ASN A 539 -25.00 23.60 21.43
C ASN A 539 -24.11 22.55 22.13
N SER A 540 -22.85 22.41 21.73
CA SER A 540 -21.92 21.39 22.22
C SER A 540 -20.92 21.91 23.26
N VAL A 541 -20.74 23.23 23.38
CA VAL A 541 -19.76 23.83 24.32
C VAL A 541 -20.37 24.24 25.66
N PRO A 542 -19.60 24.24 26.77
CA PRO A 542 -20.07 24.72 28.06
C PRO A 542 -20.50 26.20 28.02
N LYS A 543 -21.42 26.58 28.92
CA LYS A 543 -21.94 27.97 29.04
C LYS A 543 -20.82 29.03 29.14
N ALA A 544 -19.69 28.67 29.74
CA ALA A 544 -18.53 29.55 29.89
C ALA A 544 -17.92 29.94 28.52
N LEU A 545 -17.83 29.00 27.59
CA LEU A 545 -17.32 29.26 26.24
C LEU A 545 -18.32 30.06 25.39
N CYS A 546 -19.63 29.83 25.56
CA CYS A 546 -20.65 30.68 24.93
C CYS A 546 -20.53 32.14 25.39
N LEU A 547 -20.35 32.37 26.69
CA LEU A 547 -20.17 33.71 27.25
C LEU A 547 -18.84 34.34 26.81
N ALA A 548 -17.77 33.56 26.72
CA ALA A 548 -16.48 34.03 26.19
C ALA A 548 -16.61 34.49 24.73
N ALA A 549 -17.28 33.71 23.89
CA ALA A 549 -17.56 34.06 22.50
C ALA A 549 -18.42 35.33 22.37
N ILE A 550 -19.49 35.46 23.17
CA ILE A 550 -20.33 36.68 23.22
C ILE A 550 -19.51 37.90 23.65
N LYS A 551 -18.66 37.74 24.67
CA LYS A 551 -17.80 38.83 25.19
C LYS A 551 -16.83 39.32 24.13
N GLU A 552 -16.23 38.41 23.38
CA GLU A 552 -15.25 38.72 22.34
C GLU A 552 -15.90 39.32 21.07
N ALA A 553 -17.03 38.76 20.64
CA ALA A 553 -17.68 39.17 19.39
C ALA A 553 -18.55 40.42 19.52
N ILE A 554 -19.24 40.59 20.64
CA ILE A 554 -20.31 41.60 20.79
C ILE A 554 -20.01 42.57 21.95
N GLY A 555 -19.30 42.11 22.98
CA GLY A 555 -18.78 42.95 24.06
C GLY A 555 -19.12 42.44 25.47
N ALA A 556 -18.33 42.88 26.45
CA ALA A 556 -18.40 42.40 27.83
C ALA A 556 -19.72 42.73 28.54
N ASP A 557 -20.35 43.86 28.22
CA ASP A 557 -21.61 44.27 28.86
C ASP A 557 -22.79 43.38 28.44
N ILE A 558 -22.82 42.97 27.17
CA ILE A 558 -23.85 42.06 26.66
C ILE A 558 -23.62 40.64 27.22
N ALA A 559 -22.38 40.19 27.34
CA ALA A 559 -22.06 38.91 27.98
C ALA A 559 -22.55 38.86 29.45
N ARG A 560 -22.31 39.92 30.23
CA ARG A 560 -22.80 40.05 31.62
C ARG A 560 -24.33 40.02 31.72
N GLN A 561 -25.04 40.56 30.73
CA GLN A 561 -26.51 40.50 30.68
C GLN A 561 -27.02 39.08 30.40
N GLN A 562 -26.30 38.28 29.60
CA GLN A 562 -26.69 36.89 29.33
C GLN A 562 -26.29 35.91 30.45
N GLU A 563 -25.32 36.25 31.30
CA GLU A 563 -24.78 35.37 32.35
C GLU A 563 -25.85 34.86 33.33
N LYS A 564 -26.92 35.64 33.55
CA LYS A 564 -28.05 35.28 34.43
C LYS A 564 -29.04 34.28 33.80
N LYS A 565 -28.88 33.94 32.52
CA LYS A 565 -29.79 33.05 31.78
C LYS A 565 -29.32 31.59 31.85
N LYS A 566 -30.22 30.66 31.49
CA LYS A 566 -29.90 29.23 31.44
C LYS A 566 -28.99 28.92 30.23
N GLY A 567 -28.16 27.88 30.33
CA GLY A 567 -27.21 27.48 29.29
C GLY A 567 -27.77 27.42 27.86
N PRO A 568 -28.95 26.81 27.62
CA PRO A 568 -29.56 26.78 26.29
C PRO A 568 -29.97 28.15 25.76
N GLU A 569 -30.37 29.08 26.62
CA GLU A 569 -30.72 30.45 26.22
C GLU A 569 -29.47 31.26 25.86
N ILE A 570 -28.36 31.03 26.56
CA ILE A 570 -27.06 31.63 26.24
C ILE A 570 -26.54 31.10 24.90
N ALA A 571 -26.65 29.78 24.66
CA ALA A 571 -26.27 29.16 23.40
C ALA A 571 -27.11 29.67 22.21
N ALA A 572 -28.44 29.80 22.40
CA ALA A 572 -29.33 30.37 21.39
C ALA A 572 -28.99 31.84 21.10
N PHE A 573 -28.67 32.63 22.13
CA PHE A 573 -28.24 34.02 21.96
C PHE A 573 -26.89 34.11 21.23
N ALA A 574 -25.91 33.25 21.58
CA ALA A 574 -24.62 33.19 20.91
C ALA A 574 -24.79 32.83 19.42
N LEU A 575 -25.56 31.79 19.11
CA LEU A 575 -25.84 31.38 17.73
C LEU A 575 -26.49 32.49 16.89
N ALA A 576 -27.39 33.27 17.47
CA ALA A 576 -28.09 34.33 16.75
C ALA A 576 -27.23 35.57 16.46
N ASN A 577 -26.19 35.84 17.26
CA ASN A 577 -25.50 37.13 17.23
C ASN A 577 -23.97 37.05 17.00
N VAL A 578 -23.32 35.92 17.32
CA VAL A 578 -21.86 35.76 17.20
C VAL A 578 -21.42 35.43 15.75
N PRO A 579 -22.06 34.52 15.01
CA PRO A 579 -21.60 34.16 13.65
C PRO A 579 -21.63 35.34 12.67
N SER A 580 -22.59 36.25 12.80
CA SER A 580 -22.73 37.44 11.95
C SER A 580 -21.58 38.44 12.11
N THR A 581 -20.81 38.35 13.20
CA THR A 581 -19.62 39.17 13.38
C THR A 581 -18.40 38.52 12.72
N GLY A 582 -18.51 37.42 11.97
CA GLY A 582 -17.33 36.75 11.41
C GLY A 582 -16.40 36.14 12.46
N TRP A 583 -16.89 35.94 13.69
CA TRP A 583 -16.16 35.31 14.78
C TRP A 583 -15.94 33.82 14.50
N LEU A 584 -14.73 33.33 14.78
CA LEU A 584 -14.36 31.92 14.75
C LEU A 584 -13.86 31.45 16.14
N PRO A 585 -14.09 30.17 16.48
CA PRO A 585 -13.56 29.60 17.72
C PRO A 585 -12.02 29.53 17.69
N PRO A 586 -11.33 29.65 18.83
CA PRO A 586 -9.87 29.65 18.90
C PRO A 586 -9.18 28.52 18.12
N GLN A 587 -9.79 27.34 18.10
CA GLN A 587 -9.28 26.14 17.43
C GLN A 587 -9.23 26.27 15.91
N LEU A 588 -9.97 27.21 15.31
CA LEU A 588 -10.02 27.47 13.88
C LEU A 588 -9.30 28.76 13.47
N ARG A 589 -8.66 29.48 14.40
CA ARG A 589 -8.02 30.77 14.10
C ARG A 589 -6.63 30.56 13.53
N ILE A 590 -6.50 30.84 12.24
CA ILE A 590 -5.23 30.84 11.52
C ILE A 590 -4.40 32.08 11.84
N LYS A 591 -3.11 32.03 11.52
CA LYS A 591 -2.25 33.21 11.46
C LYS A 591 -2.78 34.16 10.40
N GLY A 592 -3.16 35.39 10.78
CA GLY A 592 -3.85 36.33 9.90
C GLY A 592 -5.38 36.32 10.00
N TYR A 593 -5.94 35.68 11.04
CA TYR A 593 -7.34 35.86 11.41
C TYR A 593 -7.65 37.35 11.67
N ASP A 594 -8.60 37.89 10.90
CA ASP A 594 -9.03 39.29 10.88
C ASP A 594 -9.96 39.66 12.04
N GLY A 595 -10.32 38.70 12.88
CA GLY A 595 -11.18 38.91 14.05
C GLY A 595 -12.64 39.18 13.67
N PRO A 596 -13.52 39.31 14.67
CA PRO A 596 -14.78 39.97 14.43
C PRO A 596 -14.51 41.46 14.11
N PRO A 597 -15.02 42.00 12.99
CA PRO A 597 -14.69 43.37 12.59
C PRO A 597 -15.17 44.31 13.69
N ALA A 598 -14.24 45.11 14.23
CA ALA A 598 -14.49 45.99 15.36
C ALA A 598 -15.69 46.91 15.09
N LYS A 599 -16.77 46.73 15.89
CA LYS A 599 -18.02 47.51 15.95
C LYS A 599 -18.60 47.91 14.58
N PRO A 600 -19.82 47.45 14.22
CA PRO A 600 -20.65 48.27 13.37
C PRO A 600 -20.92 49.57 14.16
N LYS A 601 -20.34 50.68 13.72
CA LYS A 601 -20.89 52.01 14.01
C LYS A 601 -22.38 51.89 13.68
N ALA A 602 -23.25 52.16 14.66
CA ALA A 602 -24.69 52.04 14.51
C ALA A 602 -25.11 52.54 13.13
N ALA A 603 -25.43 51.60 12.23
CA ALA A 603 -25.91 51.94 10.91
C ALA A 603 -27.29 52.54 11.14
N ALA A 604 -27.37 53.87 11.00
CA ALA A 604 -28.62 54.56 10.82
C ALA A 604 -29.46 53.74 9.84
N ALA A 605 -30.71 53.46 10.21
CA ALA A 605 -31.64 52.62 9.48
C ALA A 605 -31.63 52.92 7.97
N ALA A 606 -30.85 52.13 7.21
CA ALA A 606 -30.87 52.15 5.76
C ALA A 606 -32.02 51.24 5.32
N LYS A 607 -33.11 51.88 4.89
CA LYS A 607 -34.28 51.23 4.29
C LYS A 607 -33.83 50.27 3.17
N PRO A 608 -34.41 49.06 3.06
CA PRO A 608 -34.08 48.15 1.97
C PRO A 608 -34.46 48.78 0.63
N GLN A 609 -33.47 48.98 -0.24
CA GLN A 609 -33.72 49.30 -1.65
C GLN A 609 -34.33 48.08 -2.32
N ILE A 610 -35.66 48.09 -2.42
CA ILE A 610 -36.40 47.15 -3.24
C ILE A 610 -36.14 47.56 -4.70
N THR A 611 -35.51 46.70 -5.48
CA THR A 611 -35.35 46.94 -6.91
C THR A 611 -36.73 46.96 -7.59
N ALA A 612 -36.93 47.88 -8.53
CA ALA A 612 -38.20 48.04 -9.26
C ALA A 612 -38.66 46.74 -9.97
N ALA A 613 -37.72 45.84 -10.27
CA ALA A 613 -38.00 44.50 -10.79
C ALA A 613 -38.65 43.56 -9.76
N ALA A 614 -38.23 43.63 -8.48
CA ALA A 614 -38.81 42.83 -7.40
C ALA A 614 -40.22 43.30 -7.02
N VAL A 615 -40.49 44.61 -7.07
CA VAL A 615 -41.84 45.17 -6.86
C VAL A 615 -42.81 44.76 -7.97
N ARG A 616 -42.36 44.76 -9.24
CA ARG A 616 -43.19 44.35 -10.38
C ARG A 616 -43.52 42.84 -10.34
N LYS A 617 -42.55 42.00 -9.97
CA LYS A 617 -42.77 40.54 -9.85
C LYS A 617 -43.71 40.20 -8.68
N ALA A 618 -43.54 40.86 -7.53
CA ALA A 618 -44.42 40.68 -6.38
C ALA A 618 -45.85 41.21 -6.61
N LYS A 619 -46.03 42.29 -7.40
CA LYS A 619 -47.37 42.80 -7.75
C LYS A 619 -48.09 41.89 -8.76
N ALA A 620 -47.37 41.37 -9.76
CA ALA A 620 -47.93 40.44 -10.74
C ALA A 620 -48.37 39.10 -10.11
N GLU A 621 -47.60 38.56 -9.14
CA GLU A 621 -47.99 37.35 -8.39
C GLU A 621 -49.18 37.60 -7.44
N ARG A 622 -49.31 38.81 -6.88
CA ARG A 622 -50.45 39.16 -6.01
C ARG A 622 -51.73 39.39 -6.80
N GLU A 623 -51.64 39.93 -8.02
CA GLU A 623 -52.79 40.12 -8.92
C GLU A 623 -53.25 38.80 -9.54
N THR A 624 -52.33 37.90 -9.93
CA THR A 624 -52.69 36.53 -10.37
C THR A 624 -53.30 35.69 -9.25
N LYS A 625 -52.79 35.78 -8.01
CA LYS A 625 -53.44 35.13 -6.84
C LYS A 625 -54.80 35.74 -6.49
N ARG A 626 -55.01 37.05 -6.67
CA ARG A 626 -56.33 37.69 -6.49
C ARG A 626 -57.33 37.28 -7.57
N ALA A 627 -56.90 37.18 -8.83
CA ALA A 627 -57.74 36.73 -9.94
C ALA A 627 -58.16 35.25 -9.78
N ALA A 628 -57.22 34.37 -9.37
CA ALA A 628 -57.51 32.97 -9.10
C ALA A 628 -58.49 32.77 -7.92
N ASN A 629 -58.37 33.58 -6.86
CA ASN A 629 -59.31 33.54 -5.73
C ASN A 629 -60.68 34.17 -6.07
N ALA A 630 -60.74 35.15 -6.97
CA ALA A 630 -62.01 35.70 -7.46
C ALA A 630 -62.76 34.67 -8.32
N GLN A 631 -62.08 33.97 -9.23
CA GLN A 631 -62.68 32.89 -10.03
C GLN A 631 -63.17 31.72 -9.17
N LYS A 632 -62.43 31.32 -8.12
CA LYS A 632 -62.90 30.31 -7.15
C LYS A 632 -64.14 30.75 -6.36
N ARG A 633 -64.29 32.05 -6.05
CA ARG A 633 -65.49 32.57 -5.35
C ARG A 633 -66.71 32.65 -6.26
N VAL A 634 -66.54 32.95 -7.56
CA VAL A 634 -67.63 32.95 -8.54
C VAL A 634 -68.09 31.51 -8.86
N ALA A 635 -67.17 30.55 -8.98
CA ALA A 635 -67.52 29.14 -9.16
C ALA A 635 -68.28 28.53 -7.95
N LYS A 636 -67.94 28.97 -6.72
CA LYS A 636 -68.63 28.52 -5.49
C LYS A 636 -69.99 29.17 -5.29
N ALA A 637 -70.26 30.33 -5.92
CA ALA A 637 -71.56 31.00 -5.91
C ALA A 637 -72.53 30.44 -6.96
N ALA A 638 -72.02 29.95 -8.10
CA ALA A 638 -72.83 29.28 -9.14
C ALA A 638 -73.33 27.89 -8.72
N ALA A 639 -72.59 27.16 -7.87
CA ALA A 639 -72.97 25.83 -7.37
C ALA A 639 -74.06 25.84 -6.26
N LYS A 640 -74.48 27.01 -5.76
CA LYS A 640 -75.51 27.14 -4.71
C LYS A 640 -76.91 27.53 -5.24
N ARG A 641 -77.08 27.70 -6.55
CA ARG A 641 -78.38 27.97 -7.18
C ARG A 641 -78.69 26.94 -8.27
N ALA A 642 -79.00 25.72 -7.86
CA ALA A 642 -79.70 24.73 -8.68
C ALA A 642 -80.98 24.30 -7.93
N PRO A 643 -82.18 24.42 -8.53
CA PRO A 643 -83.44 24.20 -7.82
C PRO A 643 -83.79 22.71 -7.70
N LYS A 644 -84.24 22.31 -6.50
CA LYS A 644 -84.79 20.98 -6.19
C LYS A 644 -86.07 20.73 -7.00
N LYS A 645 -86.12 19.61 -7.73
CA LYS A 645 -87.37 19.04 -8.27
C LYS A 645 -88.29 18.61 -7.12
N LYS A 646 -89.56 18.97 -7.30
CA LYS A 646 -90.75 18.66 -6.50
C LYS A 646 -91.06 17.15 -6.43
N ARG A 647 -91.66 16.75 -5.32
CA ARG A 647 -92.83 15.86 -5.35
C ARG A 647 -94.06 16.71 -5.62
#